data_AF-A0AAN8IQ09-F1
#
_entry.id   AF-A0AAN8IQ09-F1
#
_cell.length_a   1.000
_cell.length_b   1.000
_cell.length_c   1.000
_cell.angle_alpha   90.00
_cell.angle_beta   90.00
_cell.angle_gamma   90.00
#
_symmetry.space_group_name_H-M   'P 1'
#
loop_
_entity.id
_entity.type
_entity.pdbx_description
1 polymer ?
#
loop_
_entity_poly.entity_id
_entity_poly.type
_entity_poly.pdbx_seq_one_letter_code
_entity_poly.pdbx_strand_id
1 'polypeptide(L)'
;MLLAHYATLLSRTNKFHSLLTLLALAAFAVAQSSNDLDWVPFDRGQFNGNVALDEEGNVQLFWKTGNESSTFGVASRSSGYLALGFSETGAMTGADMAVVYKDQDDNLVFENRHAEGFVTPQVSQDQENNMRLQEGHQANGVTGFVFEKQNKADCLQTQVDVAKDAWQWFIYAFSDENTFSQHAPGNMGKEYVKLGTGKSVSLNEVRDIDDTKNFTIVQPELTVPTQTTTYCYTLHKMPAGNKNYLLGERPNESSELLHHLVLYACYGLPDEYMDMLGQEPNCDYETFSNPCSGFVTEWAPGMSGRTFEPGYGKPFGTDYYEYVMFETHYNNPEGLEGVKDTASYTFLYTDQPVATEIGTLTLGDIQVEGWFLEPGKELVAHSTVCTPECTDRWPSDGITAVSVFHHMHYRGRNARVQIIRDGKEITPLSSLRDFDYGYQFSKSLDSVKLLPGDKLITTCEYDTSNDTERVPGGLPSQAEMCFAWVDYYPANSVLACSHFDMGESAENPINGTAAICLESTAISPDLYHSDFLTSSFQNLSASGDTCPAENTVSGVSGQAAVLNTCPEADICFSVNVPEQSASSGTGDIYFQLSAPVTYSWVALAQGTMMSNANMFLMYSSADGRNVTLSPRTTSGHTMPTFNEAADVSLLEGSGISDGRMTANVRCGNCNRWDTGTMSLQGSNSDWLYAHHQGSPINSDDANAPILQHDRQGGFQWDLSRATGGSDTNPFTDAATTTTTTSPSAGEGQQSWERLSTQTQMRFVQVHGTLASLAFVAIFPTGAILVRLASFRGLVWTHGGLQVFGYAVFVAGAGLGIFIANGLDYLREPHAIIGMTLLGIFFFMPFLGLIHHKVYKKVQSRTLWSYGHIFTGRIGVILGMINGGLGLQLAHARTSYVVAYGVFAGLMGVVYIGAIIFGEYKRAGRSSGKAAASASVYPESKRLDRDDSGSGSGSSSSHETAI
;
A
#
# COMPACT_ATOMS: atom_id res chain seq x y z
N MET A 1 -30.78 -29.83 -60.80
CA MET A 1 -32.22 -30.14 -60.88
C MET A 1 -32.58 -31.16 -59.79
N LEU A 2 -32.61 -30.75 -58.51
CA LEU A 2 -33.07 -31.50 -57.31
C LEU A 2 -32.74 -30.69 -56.05
N LEU A 3 -33.25 -29.45 -55.95
CA LEU A 3 -33.15 -28.62 -54.73
C LEU A 3 -34.18 -27.45 -54.75
N ALA A 4 -35.30 -27.63 -55.44
CA ALA A 4 -36.34 -26.62 -55.66
C ALA A 4 -37.72 -27.06 -55.13
N HIS A 5 -37.75 -27.89 -54.08
CA HIS A 5 -39.00 -28.43 -53.51
C HIS A 5 -39.02 -28.57 -51.97
N TYR A 6 -38.10 -27.91 -51.26
CA TYR A 6 -38.08 -27.87 -49.78
C TYR A 6 -38.04 -26.45 -49.20
N ALA A 7 -38.53 -25.46 -49.95
CA ALA A 7 -38.60 -24.05 -49.55
C ALA A 7 -40.01 -23.64 -49.09
N THR A 8 -40.65 -24.41 -48.20
CA THR A 8 -41.98 -24.08 -47.66
C THR A 8 -42.23 -24.51 -46.21
N LEU A 9 -41.19 -24.84 -45.44
CA LEU A 9 -41.34 -25.19 -44.02
C LEU A 9 -40.06 -24.94 -43.20
N LEU A 10 -39.76 -23.66 -42.92
CA LEU A 10 -38.91 -23.23 -41.78
C LEU A 10 -38.99 -21.70 -41.52
N SER A 11 -40.20 -21.14 -41.56
CA SER A 11 -40.47 -19.79 -41.04
C SER A 11 -40.71 -19.87 -39.53
N ARG A 12 -39.68 -19.57 -38.72
CA ARG A 12 -39.69 -18.94 -37.36
C ARG A 12 -38.46 -19.35 -36.53
N THR A 13 -37.42 -18.51 -36.43
CA THR A 13 -36.54 -18.32 -35.25
C THR A 13 -35.41 -17.27 -35.42
N ASN A 14 -35.66 -16.12 -36.08
CA ASN A 14 -34.66 -15.04 -36.14
C ASN A 14 -34.73 -14.08 -34.93
N LYS A 15 -34.17 -14.51 -33.79
CA LYS A 15 -33.83 -13.62 -32.65
C LYS A 15 -32.51 -13.93 -31.93
N PHE A 16 -31.90 -15.09 -32.13
CA PHE A 16 -30.64 -15.46 -31.44
C PHE A 16 -29.37 -14.98 -32.16
N HIS A 17 -29.36 -14.88 -33.49
CA HIS A 17 -28.16 -14.46 -34.24
C HIS A 17 -27.82 -12.97 -34.09
N SER A 18 -28.83 -12.08 -33.95
CA SER A 18 -28.57 -10.65 -33.71
C SER A 18 -27.94 -10.40 -32.33
N LEU A 19 -28.22 -11.22 -31.32
CA LEU A 19 -27.69 -10.99 -29.98
C LEU A 19 -26.20 -11.37 -29.88
N LEU A 20 -25.79 -12.48 -30.50
CA LEU A 20 -24.37 -12.85 -30.56
C LEU A 20 -23.55 -11.92 -31.45
N THR A 21 -24.12 -11.38 -32.53
CA THR A 21 -23.40 -10.38 -33.35
C THR A 21 -23.31 -9.02 -32.65
N LEU A 22 -24.32 -8.59 -31.89
CA LEU A 22 -24.22 -7.41 -31.01
C LEU A 22 -23.21 -7.60 -29.88
N LEU A 23 -23.12 -8.79 -29.27
CA LEU A 23 -22.10 -9.09 -28.25
C LEU A 23 -20.69 -9.17 -28.85
N ALA A 24 -20.51 -9.72 -30.05
CA ALA A 24 -19.23 -9.73 -30.74
C ALA A 24 -18.79 -8.32 -31.18
N LEU A 25 -19.72 -7.49 -31.66
CA LEU A 25 -19.46 -6.07 -31.97
C LEU A 25 -19.19 -5.24 -30.71
N ALA A 26 -19.84 -5.53 -29.58
CA ALA A 26 -19.51 -4.90 -28.31
C ALA A 26 -18.12 -5.32 -27.80
N ALA A 27 -17.75 -6.60 -27.92
CA ALA A 27 -16.41 -7.08 -27.57
C ALA A 27 -15.32 -6.48 -28.47
N PHE A 28 -15.57 -6.35 -29.78
CA PHE A 28 -14.66 -5.65 -30.69
C PHE A 28 -14.61 -4.13 -30.48
N ALA A 29 -15.71 -3.50 -30.03
CA ALA A 29 -15.71 -2.07 -29.67
C ALA A 29 -14.95 -1.79 -28.36
N VAL A 30 -15.09 -2.67 -27.35
CA VAL A 30 -14.32 -2.58 -26.09
C VAL A 30 -12.83 -2.89 -26.32
N ALA A 31 -12.50 -3.80 -27.26
CA ALA A 31 -11.12 -4.04 -27.69
C ALA A 31 -10.55 -2.96 -28.64
N GLN A 32 -11.37 -2.01 -29.11
CA GLN A 32 -10.91 -0.84 -29.89
C GLN A 32 -10.84 0.44 -29.05
N SER A 33 -11.48 0.50 -27.88
CA SER A 33 -11.53 1.73 -27.06
C SER A 33 -10.29 2.02 -26.23
N SER A 34 -9.31 1.10 -26.12
CA SER A 34 -8.08 1.32 -25.34
C SER A 34 -7.00 2.16 -26.05
N ASN A 35 -7.13 2.39 -27.36
CA ASN A 35 -6.21 3.23 -28.16
C ASN A 35 -6.83 4.56 -28.61
N ASP A 36 -8.10 4.81 -28.27
CA ASP A 36 -8.78 6.05 -28.65
C ASP A 36 -8.55 7.12 -27.57
N LEU A 37 -7.58 7.99 -27.82
CA LEU A 37 -7.16 9.08 -26.93
C LEU A 37 -7.93 10.40 -27.20
N ASP A 38 -9.08 10.35 -27.89
CA ASP A 38 -9.91 11.54 -28.17
C ASP A 38 -10.59 12.13 -26.90
N TRP A 39 -10.48 11.46 -25.75
CA TRP A 39 -10.94 11.97 -24.45
C TRP A 39 -9.91 12.86 -23.73
N VAL A 40 -8.65 12.88 -24.18
CA VAL A 40 -7.58 13.69 -23.59
C VAL A 40 -7.85 15.17 -23.92
N PRO A 41 -7.87 16.09 -22.94
CA PRO A 41 -8.49 17.41 -23.11
C PRO A 41 -7.57 18.49 -23.75
N PHE A 42 -6.32 18.16 -24.05
CA PHE A 42 -5.28 19.07 -24.57
C PHE A 42 -4.70 18.60 -25.92
N ASP A 43 -4.00 19.48 -26.63
CA ASP A 43 -3.38 19.12 -27.92
C ASP A 43 -2.24 18.11 -27.71
N ARG A 44 -2.48 16.87 -28.13
CA ARG A 44 -1.47 15.79 -28.06
C ARG A 44 -0.31 15.99 -29.05
N GLY A 45 -0.49 16.81 -30.08
CA GLY A 45 0.52 17.10 -31.11
C GLY A 45 1.70 17.94 -30.64
N GLN A 46 1.63 18.53 -29.44
CA GLN A 46 2.74 19.28 -28.84
C GLN A 46 3.80 18.40 -28.17
N PHE A 47 3.52 17.10 -27.97
CA PHE A 47 4.35 16.14 -27.25
C PHE A 47 5.10 15.18 -28.20
N ASN A 48 6.22 14.62 -27.70
CA ASN A 48 7.08 13.71 -28.46
C ASN A 48 6.95 12.24 -28.00
N GLY A 49 6.38 12.00 -26.81
CA GLY A 49 6.14 10.66 -26.28
C GLY A 49 4.88 10.63 -25.40
N ASN A 50 4.30 9.44 -25.25
CA ASN A 50 3.15 9.18 -24.38
C ASN A 50 3.14 7.73 -23.89
N VAL A 51 2.48 7.48 -22.75
CA VAL A 51 2.30 6.16 -22.15
C VAL A 51 1.04 6.16 -21.26
N ALA A 52 0.40 4.99 -21.12
CA ALA A 52 -0.58 4.76 -20.05
C ALA A 52 0.16 4.57 -18.73
N LEU A 53 -0.36 5.10 -17.62
CA LEU A 53 0.20 4.83 -16.28
C LEU A 53 -0.54 3.70 -15.54
N ASP A 54 -1.75 3.36 -15.97
CA ASP A 54 -2.58 2.26 -15.45
C ASP A 54 -2.85 1.19 -16.53
N GLU A 55 -3.13 -0.06 -16.12
CA GLU A 55 -3.38 -1.18 -17.04
C GLU A 55 -4.61 -0.95 -17.94
N GLU A 56 -5.64 -0.29 -17.42
CA GLU A 56 -6.85 0.05 -18.16
C GLU A 56 -6.71 1.28 -19.08
N GLY A 57 -5.62 2.05 -18.96
CA GLY A 57 -5.36 3.26 -19.75
C GLY A 57 -6.25 4.46 -19.41
N ASN A 58 -6.86 4.49 -18.23
CA ASN A 58 -7.62 5.64 -17.72
C ASN A 58 -6.75 6.83 -17.32
N VAL A 59 -5.45 6.64 -17.13
CA VAL A 59 -4.44 7.66 -16.82
C VAL A 59 -3.38 7.67 -17.91
N GLN A 60 -3.20 8.81 -18.57
CA GLN A 60 -2.31 8.97 -19.72
C GLN A 60 -1.30 10.07 -19.44
N LEU A 61 -0.02 9.74 -19.56
CA LEU A 61 1.10 10.67 -19.48
C LEU A 61 1.61 10.98 -20.89
N PHE A 62 1.90 12.25 -21.14
CA PHE A 62 2.49 12.80 -22.36
C PHE A 62 3.68 13.67 -21.97
N TRP A 63 4.74 13.66 -22.77
CA TRP A 63 5.92 14.46 -22.47
C TRP A 63 6.66 14.99 -23.69
N LYS A 64 7.41 16.05 -23.45
CA LYS A 64 8.38 16.63 -24.36
C LYS A 64 9.57 17.12 -23.56
N THR A 65 10.71 16.46 -23.77
CA THR A 65 11.97 16.86 -23.15
C THR A 65 12.54 18.11 -23.81
N GLY A 66 13.06 19.02 -23.00
CA GLY A 66 13.77 20.23 -23.44
C GLY A 66 15.17 20.35 -22.84
N ASN A 67 15.84 21.48 -23.07
CA ASN A 67 17.20 21.70 -22.56
C ASN A 67 17.16 22.08 -21.07
N GLU A 68 16.47 23.17 -20.72
CA GLU A 68 16.40 23.73 -19.37
C GLU A 68 15.16 23.23 -18.62
N SER A 69 13.99 23.30 -19.25
CA SER A 69 12.73 22.70 -18.79
C SER A 69 12.31 21.49 -19.65
N SER A 70 11.30 20.76 -19.18
CA SER A 70 10.53 19.76 -19.94
C SER A 70 9.02 19.98 -19.72
N THR A 71 8.21 19.65 -20.71
CA THR A 71 6.75 19.83 -20.67
C THR A 71 6.07 18.48 -20.49
N PHE A 72 5.13 18.38 -19.55
CA PHE A 72 4.39 17.18 -19.20
C PHE A 72 2.89 17.44 -19.26
N GLY A 73 2.16 16.59 -19.96
CA GLY A 73 0.69 16.57 -19.98
C GLY A 73 0.19 15.29 -19.32
N VAL A 74 -0.75 15.39 -18.39
CA VAL A 74 -1.34 14.22 -17.74
C VAL A 74 -2.87 14.35 -17.73
N ALA A 75 -3.57 13.25 -18.02
CA ALA A 75 -5.03 13.21 -18.00
C ALA A 75 -5.53 11.91 -17.37
N SER A 76 -6.56 12.00 -16.54
CA SER A 76 -7.27 10.89 -15.91
C SER A 76 -8.77 10.93 -16.21
N ARG A 77 -9.39 9.75 -16.29
CA ARG A 77 -10.86 9.62 -16.26
C ARG A 77 -11.41 9.78 -14.84
N SER A 78 -11.26 11.00 -14.30
CA SER A 78 -11.74 11.37 -12.98
C SER A 78 -12.40 12.75 -12.97
N SER A 79 -13.14 13.04 -11.91
CA SER A 79 -13.92 14.28 -11.75
C SER A 79 -13.37 15.23 -10.70
N GLY A 80 -12.46 14.74 -9.85
CA GLY A 80 -11.76 15.48 -8.80
C GLY A 80 -10.28 15.63 -9.12
N TYR A 81 -9.40 15.60 -8.12
CA TYR A 81 -7.99 15.89 -8.35
C TYR A 81 -7.28 14.84 -9.23
N LEU A 82 -6.20 15.29 -9.85
CA LEU A 82 -5.19 14.48 -10.51
C LEU A 82 -3.81 14.95 -10.06
N ALA A 83 -2.98 14.03 -9.62
CA ALA A 83 -1.61 14.24 -9.22
C ALA A 83 -0.66 13.40 -10.09
N LEU A 84 0.46 14.00 -10.50
CA LEU A 84 1.60 13.34 -11.12
C LEU A 84 2.86 13.67 -10.31
N GLY A 85 3.46 12.66 -9.71
CA GLY A 85 4.71 12.77 -8.95
C GLY A 85 5.91 12.25 -9.73
N PHE A 86 7.03 12.97 -9.61
CA PHE A 86 8.36 12.53 -9.98
C PHE A 86 9.00 11.93 -8.73
N SER A 87 9.41 10.67 -8.79
CA SER A 87 10.06 9.98 -7.66
C SER A 87 11.44 9.49 -8.06
N GLU A 88 12.39 9.44 -7.13
CA GLU A 88 13.68 8.77 -7.36
C GLU A 88 13.56 7.24 -7.21
N THR A 89 12.66 6.75 -6.34
CA THR A 89 12.49 5.33 -5.95
C THR A 89 11.23 4.67 -6.53
N GLY A 90 10.28 5.48 -6.99
CA GLY A 90 8.91 5.04 -7.22
C GLY A 90 8.08 4.92 -5.93
N ALA A 91 8.64 5.28 -4.78
CA ALA A 91 7.88 5.52 -3.54
C ALA A 91 7.22 6.90 -3.58
N MET A 92 6.31 7.15 -2.63
CA MET A 92 5.80 8.48 -2.38
C MET A 92 6.81 9.34 -1.60
N THR A 93 7.59 8.72 -0.72
CA THR A 93 8.76 9.30 -0.04
C THR A 93 9.71 9.96 -1.05
N GLY A 94 10.05 11.24 -0.82
CA GLY A 94 10.91 12.06 -1.69
C GLY A 94 10.24 12.65 -2.94
N ALA A 95 8.98 12.33 -3.23
CA ALA A 95 8.40 12.67 -4.52
C ALA A 95 7.98 14.15 -4.66
N ASP A 96 8.31 14.75 -5.80
CA ASP A 96 7.97 16.13 -6.22
C ASP A 96 6.76 16.06 -7.17
N MET A 97 5.63 16.69 -6.82
CA MET A 97 4.31 16.40 -7.39
C MET A 97 3.60 17.63 -7.95
N ALA A 98 3.17 17.54 -9.20
CA ALA A 98 2.19 18.45 -9.78
C ALA A 98 0.78 17.95 -9.47
N VAL A 99 -0.05 18.79 -8.83
CA VAL A 99 -1.46 18.46 -8.55
C VAL A 99 -2.40 19.49 -9.13
N VAL A 100 -3.48 19.05 -9.76
CA VAL A 100 -4.56 19.90 -10.26
C VAL A 100 -5.92 19.44 -9.76
N TYR A 101 -6.74 20.40 -9.35
CA TYR A 101 -8.13 20.21 -8.94
C TYR A 101 -8.94 21.50 -9.12
N LYS A 102 -10.22 21.52 -8.74
CA LYS A 102 -11.04 22.74 -8.67
C LYS A 102 -11.38 23.14 -7.24
N ASP A 103 -11.31 24.43 -6.94
CA ASP A 103 -11.75 24.96 -5.65
C ASP A 103 -13.29 24.99 -5.52
N GLN A 104 -13.78 25.49 -4.38
CA GLN A 104 -15.21 25.62 -4.07
C GLN A 104 -15.95 26.65 -4.96
N ASP A 105 -15.20 27.51 -5.65
CA ASP A 105 -15.70 28.56 -6.55
C ASP A 105 -15.60 28.16 -8.05
N ASP A 106 -15.31 26.88 -8.34
CA ASP A 106 -15.11 26.27 -9.67
C ASP A 106 -13.83 26.74 -10.41
N ASN A 107 -12.92 27.44 -9.73
CA ASN A 107 -11.62 27.82 -10.31
C ASN A 107 -10.67 26.62 -10.33
N LEU A 108 -9.86 26.50 -11.38
CA LEU A 108 -8.82 25.49 -11.44
C LEU A 108 -7.61 25.92 -10.61
N VAL A 109 -7.17 25.05 -9.70
CA VAL A 109 -5.99 25.22 -8.85
C VAL A 109 -4.90 24.27 -9.35
N PHE A 110 -3.66 24.76 -9.37
CA PHE A 110 -2.44 23.97 -9.53
C PHE A 110 -1.57 24.17 -8.29
N GLU A 111 -1.04 23.08 -7.74
CA GLU A 111 -0.13 23.11 -6.61
C GLU A 111 1.11 22.27 -6.94
N ASN A 112 2.29 22.78 -6.59
CA ASN A 112 3.47 21.96 -6.44
C ASN A 112 3.51 21.37 -5.02
N ARG A 113 3.67 20.06 -4.87
CA ARG A 113 3.70 19.38 -3.57
C ARG A 113 4.91 18.47 -3.42
N HIS A 114 5.39 18.27 -2.19
CA HIS A 114 6.46 17.35 -1.87
C HIS A 114 6.00 16.37 -0.78
N ALA A 115 6.39 15.11 -0.87
CA ALA A 115 6.03 14.09 0.12
C ALA A 115 7.24 13.55 0.86
N GLU A 116 7.26 13.74 2.18
CA GLU A 116 8.30 13.26 3.09
C GLU A 116 8.11 11.78 3.49
N GLY A 117 7.08 11.11 2.95
CA GLY A 117 6.72 9.72 3.25
C GLY A 117 5.33 9.34 2.76
N PHE A 118 4.75 8.25 3.26
CA PHE A 118 3.37 7.81 2.96
C PHE A 118 2.28 8.61 3.70
N VAL A 119 2.41 9.93 3.70
CA VAL A 119 1.52 10.90 4.35
C VAL A 119 1.07 11.97 3.34
N THR A 120 0.01 12.72 3.64
CA THR A 120 -0.48 13.78 2.74
C THR A 120 0.66 14.71 2.28
N PRO A 121 0.95 14.82 0.96
CA PRO A 121 2.05 15.64 0.47
C PRO A 121 1.89 17.11 0.89
N GLN A 122 2.97 17.70 1.39
CA GLN A 122 3.00 19.11 1.79
C GLN A 122 3.05 20.02 0.57
N VAL A 123 2.52 21.24 0.70
CA VAL A 123 2.66 22.26 -0.35
C VAL A 123 4.12 22.71 -0.38
N SER A 124 4.76 22.60 -1.54
CA SER A 124 6.18 22.96 -1.71
C SER A 124 6.41 24.44 -1.41
N GLN A 125 7.54 24.78 -0.80
CA GLN A 125 7.93 26.18 -0.59
C GLN A 125 8.12 26.93 -1.92
N ASP A 126 8.35 26.19 -3.00
CA ASP A 126 8.44 26.70 -4.36
C ASP A 126 7.21 26.27 -5.20
N GLN A 127 6.25 27.17 -5.36
CA GLN A 127 5.04 26.95 -6.16
C GLN A 127 5.19 27.30 -7.65
N GLU A 128 6.20 28.07 -8.05
CA GLU A 128 6.24 28.68 -9.39
C GLU A 128 7.58 28.57 -10.13
N ASN A 129 8.72 28.32 -9.46
CA ASN A 129 10.03 28.28 -10.14
C ASN A 129 10.31 26.91 -10.75
N ASN A 130 10.14 25.82 -10.00
CA ASN A 130 10.37 24.44 -10.47
C ASN A 130 9.24 23.93 -11.36
N MET A 131 7.98 24.25 -11.05
CA MET A 131 6.82 23.82 -11.83
C MET A 131 5.88 24.98 -12.16
N ARG A 132 5.33 24.98 -13.39
CA ARG A 132 4.38 26.01 -13.84
C ARG A 132 3.29 25.42 -14.74
N LEU A 133 2.03 25.58 -14.35
CA LEU A 133 0.86 25.25 -15.18
C LEU A 133 0.88 26.02 -16.51
N GLN A 134 0.56 25.33 -17.61
CA GLN A 134 0.38 25.92 -18.95
C GLN A 134 -1.09 25.88 -19.38
N GLU A 135 -1.75 24.72 -19.29
CA GLU A 135 -3.18 24.56 -19.53
C GLU A 135 -3.77 23.52 -18.58
N GLY A 136 -5.08 23.58 -18.32
CA GLY A 136 -5.72 22.71 -17.34
C GLY A 136 -7.23 22.64 -17.52
N HIS A 137 -7.77 21.44 -17.31
CA HIS A 137 -9.11 21.04 -17.72
C HIS A 137 -9.72 20.10 -16.68
N GLN A 138 -10.96 20.37 -16.28
CA GLN A 138 -11.77 19.46 -15.49
C GLN A 138 -13.23 19.55 -15.96
N ALA A 139 -13.68 18.56 -16.73
CA ALA A 139 -15.01 18.51 -17.32
C ALA A 139 -15.39 17.09 -17.78
N ASN A 140 -16.68 16.77 -17.78
CA ASN A 140 -17.23 15.52 -18.35
C ASN A 140 -16.62 14.20 -17.81
N GLY A 141 -16.15 14.19 -16.56
CA GLY A 141 -15.47 13.02 -15.97
C GLY A 141 -14.04 12.81 -16.47
N VAL A 142 -13.38 13.89 -16.89
CA VAL A 142 -11.95 13.94 -17.20
C VAL A 142 -11.33 15.14 -16.49
N THR A 143 -10.25 14.88 -15.74
CA THR A 143 -9.31 15.88 -15.23
C THR A 143 -8.02 15.74 -16.03
N GLY A 144 -7.40 16.84 -16.44
CA GLY A 144 -6.11 16.79 -17.12
C GLY A 144 -5.48 18.16 -17.27
N PHE A 145 -4.15 18.20 -17.29
CA PHE A 145 -3.38 19.44 -17.32
C PHE A 145 -2.03 19.25 -17.99
N VAL A 146 -1.48 20.35 -18.49
CA VAL A 146 -0.12 20.45 -19.00
C VAL A 146 0.63 21.47 -18.18
N PHE A 147 1.84 21.12 -17.78
CA PHE A 147 2.74 21.96 -17.01
C PHE A 147 4.18 21.83 -17.52
N GLU A 148 4.98 22.82 -17.19
CA GLU A 148 6.41 22.85 -17.41
C GLU A 148 7.12 22.56 -16.09
N LYS A 149 8.12 21.68 -16.10
CA LYS A 149 9.02 21.43 -14.96
C LYS A 149 10.47 21.75 -15.34
N GLN A 150 11.24 22.34 -14.44
CA GLN A 150 12.69 22.47 -14.60
C GLN A 150 13.36 21.09 -14.58
N ASN A 151 14.34 20.89 -15.46
CA ASN A 151 15.02 19.59 -15.58
C ASN A 151 16.01 19.32 -14.44
N LYS A 152 16.50 20.39 -13.80
CA LYS A 152 17.42 20.35 -12.67
C LYS A 152 16.83 21.13 -11.51
N ALA A 153 16.85 20.54 -10.33
CA ALA A 153 16.61 21.27 -9.09
C ALA A 153 17.77 22.26 -8.87
N ASP A 154 17.46 23.54 -8.71
CA ASP A 154 18.45 24.61 -8.50
C ASP A 154 18.25 25.38 -7.18
N CYS A 155 17.12 25.20 -6.48
CA CYS A 155 16.77 25.98 -5.29
C CYS A 155 16.15 25.24 -4.08
N LEU A 156 15.92 23.92 -4.16
CA LEU A 156 15.53 23.07 -3.01
C LEU A 156 16.09 21.65 -3.14
N GLN A 157 16.71 21.13 -2.08
CA GLN A 157 17.21 19.75 -2.02
C GLN A 157 16.11 18.67 -2.10
N THR A 158 14.85 19.01 -1.86
CA THR A 158 13.68 18.10 -1.93
C THR A 158 13.10 17.93 -3.34
N GLN A 159 13.61 18.65 -4.34
CA GLN A 159 13.12 18.55 -5.72
C GLN A 159 13.81 17.43 -6.51
N VAL A 160 13.02 16.72 -7.31
CA VAL A 160 13.47 15.58 -8.14
C VAL A 160 13.86 16.07 -9.55
N ASP A 161 15.06 15.72 -10.00
CA ASP A 161 15.54 16.00 -11.35
C ASP A 161 14.75 15.23 -12.42
N VAL A 162 14.59 15.81 -13.61
CA VAL A 162 13.99 15.09 -14.75
C VAL A 162 15.05 14.21 -15.43
N ALA A 163 14.86 12.89 -15.39
CA ALA A 163 15.73 11.91 -16.04
C ALA A 163 15.56 11.86 -17.59
N LYS A 164 15.81 12.98 -18.27
CA LYS A 164 15.48 13.23 -19.69
C LYS A 164 15.91 12.15 -20.68
N ASP A 165 17.09 11.58 -20.51
CA ASP A 165 17.67 10.58 -21.42
C ASP A 165 17.76 9.18 -20.80
N ALA A 166 17.15 9.00 -19.62
CA ALA A 166 17.09 7.74 -18.90
C ALA A 166 15.63 7.36 -18.60
N TRP A 167 15.45 6.47 -17.63
CA TRP A 167 14.15 6.06 -17.12
C TRP A 167 13.82 6.85 -15.86
N GLN A 168 12.57 7.30 -15.75
CA GLN A 168 12.03 8.10 -14.66
C GLN A 168 10.91 7.33 -13.97
N TRP A 169 10.92 7.23 -12.64
CA TRP A 169 9.72 6.81 -11.92
C TRP A 169 8.72 7.96 -11.91
N PHE A 170 7.52 7.67 -12.42
CA PHE A 170 6.33 8.46 -12.19
C PHE A 170 5.44 7.72 -11.21
N ILE A 171 4.89 8.46 -10.25
CA ILE A 171 3.77 8.02 -9.44
C ILE A 171 2.55 8.86 -9.83
N TYR A 172 1.35 8.29 -9.75
CA TYR A 172 0.12 9.01 -10.04
C TYR A 172 -0.93 8.70 -8.99
N ALA A 173 -1.82 9.66 -8.79
CA ALA A 173 -3.02 9.48 -7.99
C ALA A 173 -4.15 10.34 -8.54
N PHE A 174 -5.39 9.87 -8.45
CA PHE A 174 -6.57 10.64 -8.82
C PHE A 174 -7.77 10.31 -7.94
N SER A 175 -8.78 11.18 -7.98
CA SER A 175 -10.08 10.90 -7.37
C SER A 175 -11.21 11.61 -8.13
N ASP A 176 -12.44 11.16 -7.92
CA ASP A 176 -13.65 11.88 -8.34
C ASP A 176 -14.04 13.02 -7.37
N GLU A 177 -13.38 13.11 -6.22
CA GLU A 177 -13.53 14.16 -5.22
C GLU A 177 -12.20 14.93 -5.09
N ASN A 178 -12.18 16.19 -4.62
CA ASN A 178 -10.93 16.95 -4.39
C ASN A 178 -10.25 16.55 -3.05
N THR A 179 -10.34 15.25 -2.80
CA THR A 179 -9.84 14.34 -1.76
C THR A 179 -8.37 13.98 -1.66
N PHE A 180 -7.52 14.72 -0.94
CA PHE A 180 -6.22 14.17 -0.47
C PHE A 180 -6.35 13.07 0.62
N SER A 181 -7.43 12.29 0.58
CA SER A 181 -7.64 11.05 1.33
C SER A 181 -6.88 9.88 0.69
N GLN A 182 -6.68 8.80 1.44
CA GLN A 182 -6.09 7.56 0.93
C GLN A 182 -6.78 7.11 -0.37
N HIS A 183 -5.99 6.80 -1.39
CA HIS A 183 -6.47 6.45 -2.72
C HIS A 183 -7.32 5.18 -2.69
N ALA A 184 -8.43 5.18 -3.44
CA ALA A 184 -9.20 3.95 -3.67
C ALA A 184 -8.36 2.92 -4.46
N PRO A 185 -8.65 1.61 -4.36
CA PRO A 185 -7.97 0.59 -5.16
C PRO A 185 -8.07 0.91 -6.67
N GLY A 186 -6.92 0.99 -7.35
CA GLY A 186 -6.82 1.37 -8.77
C GLY A 186 -6.69 2.88 -9.05
N ASN A 187 -6.93 3.73 -8.05
CA ASN A 187 -6.84 5.20 -8.19
C ASN A 187 -5.43 5.77 -7.92
N MET A 188 -4.45 4.91 -7.72
CA MET A 188 -3.03 5.27 -7.62
C MET A 188 -2.16 4.17 -8.21
N GLY A 189 -0.93 4.51 -8.55
CA GLY A 189 0.07 3.56 -9.03
C GLY A 189 1.40 4.24 -9.31
N LYS A 190 2.33 3.45 -9.84
CA LYS A 190 3.66 3.89 -10.28
C LYS A 190 4.02 3.21 -11.59
N GLU A 191 4.73 3.93 -12.46
CA GLU A 191 5.21 3.42 -13.74
C GLU A 191 6.63 3.94 -14.00
N TYR A 192 7.50 3.09 -14.55
CA TYR A 192 8.87 3.48 -14.90
C TYR A 192 8.91 3.84 -16.37
N VAL A 193 9.10 5.12 -16.70
CA VAL A 193 8.92 5.63 -18.06
C VAL A 193 10.23 6.13 -18.64
N LYS A 194 10.56 5.67 -19.85
CA LYS A 194 11.72 6.16 -20.62
C LYS A 194 11.39 7.46 -21.34
N LEU A 195 11.94 8.58 -20.89
CA LEU A 195 11.62 9.90 -21.43
C LEU A 195 12.36 10.25 -22.73
N GLY A 196 13.55 9.70 -22.95
CA GLY A 196 14.44 10.08 -24.06
C GLY A 196 14.97 8.94 -24.89
N THR A 197 15.79 9.28 -25.89
CA THR A 197 16.41 8.30 -26.80
C THR A 197 17.74 7.74 -26.29
N GLY A 198 18.12 8.05 -25.04
CA GLY A 198 19.35 7.56 -24.43
C GLY A 198 19.45 6.03 -24.40
N LYS A 199 20.67 5.53 -24.31
CA LYS A 199 20.96 4.11 -24.50
C LYS A 199 20.62 3.34 -23.23
N SER A 200 19.52 2.59 -23.27
CA SER A 200 19.21 1.62 -22.22
C SER A 200 20.07 0.37 -22.40
N VAL A 201 20.37 -0.28 -21.29
CA VAL A 201 21.12 -1.53 -21.23
C VAL A 201 20.36 -2.52 -20.35
N SER A 202 19.96 -2.09 -19.16
CA SER A 202 19.07 -2.82 -18.26
C SER A 202 17.71 -2.11 -18.13
N LEU A 203 16.65 -2.87 -17.89
CA LEU A 203 15.24 -2.46 -17.86
C LEU A 203 14.59 -3.08 -16.62
N ASN A 204 13.99 -2.29 -15.73
CA ASN A 204 13.24 -2.78 -14.56
C ASN A 204 11.84 -3.30 -14.93
N GLU A 205 11.77 -4.04 -16.04
CA GLU A 205 10.58 -4.60 -16.65
C GLU A 205 10.94 -6.01 -17.15
N VAL A 206 10.01 -6.96 -17.02
CA VAL A 206 10.23 -8.32 -17.53
C VAL A 206 9.61 -8.48 -18.90
N ARG A 207 10.41 -8.25 -19.94
CA ARG A 207 10.03 -8.49 -21.33
C ARG A 207 10.24 -9.94 -21.73
N ASP A 208 9.36 -10.46 -22.57
CA ASP A 208 9.65 -11.71 -23.29
C ASP A 208 10.66 -11.41 -24.41
N ILE A 209 11.69 -12.24 -24.50
CA ILE A 209 12.80 -12.11 -25.47
C ILE A 209 12.77 -13.34 -26.38
N ASP A 210 12.77 -13.12 -27.70
CA ASP A 210 12.79 -14.18 -28.71
C ASP A 210 14.02 -15.11 -28.57
N ASP A 211 13.84 -16.39 -28.93
CA ASP A 211 14.88 -17.44 -28.92
C ASP A 211 15.59 -17.67 -27.56
N THR A 212 14.98 -17.24 -26.45
CA THR A 212 15.49 -17.51 -25.09
C THR A 212 15.01 -18.83 -24.50
N LYS A 213 15.75 -19.31 -23.50
CA LYS A 213 15.42 -20.46 -22.66
C LYS A 213 15.17 -19.94 -21.24
N ASN A 214 14.32 -20.64 -20.48
CA ASN A 214 14.12 -20.33 -19.08
C ASN A 214 14.74 -21.42 -18.19
N PHE A 215 15.25 -21.02 -17.02
CA PHE A 215 15.44 -21.92 -15.88
C PHE A 215 14.88 -21.26 -14.63
N THR A 216 14.43 -22.07 -13.67
CA THR A 216 13.90 -21.58 -12.39
C THR A 216 14.67 -22.25 -11.28
N ILE A 217 15.23 -21.44 -10.38
CA ILE A 217 15.75 -21.90 -9.11
C ILE A 217 14.57 -21.97 -8.14
N VAL A 218 14.46 -23.08 -7.41
CA VAL A 218 13.37 -23.33 -6.46
C VAL A 218 14.00 -23.79 -5.14
N GLN A 219 13.74 -23.05 -4.07
CA GLN A 219 14.06 -23.46 -2.71
C GLN A 219 13.11 -24.60 -2.29
N PRO A 220 13.59 -25.67 -1.62
CA PRO A 220 12.68 -26.66 -1.03
C PRO A 220 11.71 -26.04 -0.01
N GLU A 221 10.54 -26.66 0.18
CA GLU A 221 9.52 -26.15 1.10
C GLU A 221 10.06 -26.08 2.54
N LEU A 222 10.13 -24.89 3.12
CA LEU A 222 10.54 -24.68 4.50
C LEU A 222 9.40 -24.07 5.33
N THR A 223 9.46 -24.26 6.64
CA THR A 223 8.62 -23.50 7.59
C THR A 223 9.41 -22.28 8.03
N VAL A 224 8.93 -21.09 7.69
CA VAL A 224 9.64 -19.82 7.94
C VAL A 224 9.86 -19.69 9.46
N PRO A 225 11.11 -19.48 9.93
CA PRO A 225 11.35 -19.37 11.35
C PRO A 225 10.66 -18.16 11.98
N THR A 226 10.40 -18.26 13.29
CA THR A 226 9.76 -17.20 14.08
C THR A 226 10.71 -16.07 14.48
N GLN A 227 11.97 -16.15 14.06
CA GLN A 227 12.96 -15.10 14.28
C GLN A 227 12.64 -13.92 13.36
N THR A 228 12.79 -12.69 13.87
CA THR A 228 12.46 -11.46 13.13
C THR A 228 13.16 -11.36 11.78
N THR A 229 14.41 -11.78 11.70
CA THR A 229 15.16 -11.90 10.45
C THR A 229 15.74 -13.30 10.34
N THR A 230 15.53 -13.95 9.19
CA THR A 230 16.13 -15.23 8.83
C THR A 230 16.66 -15.18 7.40
N TYR A 231 17.95 -15.48 7.22
CA TYR A 231 18.53 -15.76 5.91
C TYR A 231 18.61 -17.28 5.71
N CYS A 232 18.12 -17.78 4.59
CA CYS A 232 18.19 -19.19 4.21
C CYS A 232 18.92 -19.35 2.88
N TYR A 233 19.84 -20.31 2.80
CA TYR A 233 20.72 -20.54 1.66
C TYR A 233 20.50 -21.92 1.03
N THR A 234 20.50 -21.97 -0.30
CA THR A 234 20.47 -23.22 -1.08
C THR A 234 21.45 -23.17 -2.25
N LEU A 235 22.20 -24.25 -2.44
CA LEU A 235 23.17 -24.37 -3.53
C LEU A 235 22.52 -25.01 -4.76
N HIS A 236 22.70 -24.40 -5.93
CA HIS A 236 22.13 -24.86 -7.21
C HIS A 236 23.20 -24.95 -8.30
N LYS A 237 22.97 -25.85 -9.27
CA LYS A 237 23.78 -25.92 -10.50
C LYS A 237 23.05 -25.23 -11.65
N MET A 238 23.75 -24.33 -12.33
CA MET A 238 23.26 -23.58 -13.48
C MET A 238 23.10 -24.48 -14.73
N PRO A 239 22.29 -24.06 -15.74
CA PRO A 239 22.18 -24.79 -17.00
C PRO A 239 23.53 -25.07 -17.66
N ALA A 240 23.74 -26.30 -18.10
CA ALA A 240 25.00 -26.74 -18.70
C ALA A 240 25.34 -25.99 -19.99
N GLY A 241 26.62 -25.67 -20.16
CA GLY A 241 27.19 -24.99 -21.32
C GLY A 241 28.55 -24.41 -20.98
N ASN A 242 29.41 -24.22 -21.99
CA ASN A 242 30.73 -23.62 -21.75
C ASN A 242 30.58 -22.15 -21.32
N LYS A 243 29.78 -21.41 -22.10
CA LYS A 243 29.44 -20.02 -21.84
C LYS A 243 28.02 -19.73 -22.32
N ASN A 244 27.13 -19.47 -21.36
CA ASN A 244 25.74 -19.06 -21.51
C ASN A 244 25.59 -17.62 -20.97
N TYR A 245 24.48 -16.95 -21.26
CA TYR A 245 24.24 -15.57 -20.83
C TYR A 245 22.86 -15.39 -20.22
N LEU A 246 22.78 -14.82 -19.02
CA LEU A 246 21.54 -14.34 -18.41
C LEU A 246 21.10 -13.06 -19.12
N LEU A 247 19.85 -13.04 -19.57
CA LEU A 247 19.22 -11.94 -20.31
C LEU A 247 18.12 -11.24 -19.50
N GLY A 248 17.65 -11.87 -18.41
CA GLY A 248 16.68 -11.30 -17.51
C GLY A 248 16.27 -12.24 -16.40
N GLU A 249 15.48 -11.71 -15.48
CA GLU A 249 15.11 -12.30 -14.20
C GLU A 249 13.70 -11.90 -13.82
N ARG A 250 12.93 -12.88 -13.33
CA ARG A 250 11.50 -12.79 -13.05
C ARG A 250 11.28 -13.39 -11.65
N PRO A 251 11.02 -12.57 -10.62
CA PRO A 251 10.60 -13.08 -9.32
C PRO A 251 9.30 -13.88 -9.47
N ASN A 252 9.09 -14.86 -8.61
CA ASN A 252 7.87 -15.65 -8.56
C ASN A 252 7.06 -15.30 -7.30
N GLU A 253 5.75 -15.56 -7.32
CA GLU A 253 4.90 -15.42 -6.12
C GLU A 253 5.43 -16.30 -4.97
N SER A 254 5.45 -15.74 -3.76
CA SER A 254 5.99 -16.32 -2.52
C SER A 254 5.25 -15.71 -1.32
N SER A 255 5.55 -16.18 -0.11
CA SER A 255 5.07 -15.65 1.16
C SER A 255 5.24 -14.14 1.30
N GLU A 256 4.27 -13.46 1.92
CA GLU A 256 4.35 -12.05 2.31
C GLU A 256 5.51 -11.75 3.29
N LEU A 257 6.10 -12.78 3.91
CA LEU A 257 7.29 -12.65 4.75
C LEU A 257 8.61 -12.64 3.96
N LEU A 258 8.60 -13.01 2.67
CA LEU A 258 9.81 -12.96 1.84
C LEU A 258 10.17 -11.49 1.58
N HIS A 259 11.30 -11.07 2.12
CA HIS A 259 11.81 -9.72 1.94
C HIS A 259 12.64 -9.60 0.66
N HIS A 260 13.68 -10.42 0.50
CA HIS A 260 14.53 -10.34 -0.69
C HIS A 260 15.07 -11.70 -1.14
N LEU A 261 15.42 -11.75 -2.42
CA LEU A 261 16.08 -12.87 -3.10
C LEU A 261 17.45 -12.39 -3.59
N VAL A 262 18.52 -13.16 -3.37
CA VAL A 262 19.84 -12.85 -3.95
C VAL A 262 20.44 -14.10 -4.58
N LEU A 263 21.09 -13.92 -5.74
CA LEU A 263 21.84 -14.95 -6.41
C LEU A 263 23.33 -14.61 -6.42
N TYR A 264 24.14 -15.50 -5.84
CA TYR A 264 25.60 -15.36 -5.80
C TYR A 264 26.28 -16.40 -6.69
N ALA A 265 27.27 -15.97 -7.47
CA ALA A 265 28.15 -16.80 -8.28
C ALA A 265 29.26 -17.42 -7.43
N CYS A 266 29.36 -18.74 -7.48
CA CYS A 266 30.35 -19.51 -6.72
C CYS A 266 31.57 -19.82 -7.59
N TYR A 267 32.60 -18.98 -7.50
CA TYR A 267 33.87 -19.20 -8.18
C TYR A 267 34.77 -20.11 -7.32
N GLY A 268 35.29 -21.20 -7.91
CA GLY A 268 36.22 -22.11 -7.21
C GLY A 268 35.65 -22.81 -5.98
N LEU A 269 34.32 -23.02 -5.93
CA LEU A 269 33.61 -23.60 -4.78
C LEU A 269 34.25 -24.92 -4.29
N PRO A 270 34.66 -25.03 -3.01
CA PRO A 270 35.24 -26.25 -2.48
C PRO A 270 34.28 -27.45 -2.48
N ASP A 271 34.83 -28.65 -2.69
CA ASP A 271 34.07 -29.91 -2.77
C ASP A 271 33.16 -30.16 -1.54
N GLU A 272 33.51 -29.64 -0.36
CA GLU A 272 32.72 -29.82 0.88
C GLU A 272 31.34 -29.14 0.83
N TYR A 273 31.19 -28.05 0.07
CA TYR A 273 29.90 -27.39 -0.12
C TYR A 273 29.01 -28.12 -1.14
N MET A 274 29.58 -28.98 -1.98
CA MET A 274 28.83 -29.71 -3.02
C MET A 274 27.80 -30.67 -2.43
N ASP A 275 28.00 -31.13 -1.20
CA ASP A 275 27.03 -31.96 -0.46
C ASP A 275 25.72 -31.19 -0.16
N MET A 276 25.71 -29.85 -0.21
CA MET A 276 24.50 -29.02 -0.08
C MET A 276 23.57 -29.07 -1.32
N LEU A 277 24.04 -29.56 -2.47
CA LEU A 277 23.25 -29.60 -3.71
C LEU A 277 21.99 -30.46 -3.54
N GLY A 278 20.82 -29.83 -3.63
CA GLY A 278 19.54 -30.50 -3.51
C GLY A 278 19.18 -30.97 -2.09
N GLN A 279 19.84 -30.43 -1.06
CA GLN A 279 19.45 -30.60 0.34
C GLN A 279 18.42 -29.55 0.77
N GLU A 280 17.90 -29.71 1.99
CA GLU A 280 17.08 -28.69 2.66
C GLU A 280 17.83 -27.36 2.81
N PRO A 281 17.12 -26.21 2.85
CA PRO A 281 17.72 -24.90 3.05
C PRO A 281 18.52 -24.81 4.35
N ASN A 282 19.73 -24.24 4.28
CA ASN A 282 20.45 -23.88 5.48
C ASN A 282 20.01 -22.49 5.95
N CYS A 283 19.22 -22.44 7.03
CA CYS A 283 18.77 -21.20 7.67
C CYS A 283 19.56 -20.82 8.93
N ASP A 284 20.65 -21.52 9.24
CA ASP A 284 21.55 -21.23 10.37
C ASP A 284 22.58 -20.16 9.97
N TYR A 285 22.08 -18.95 9.69
CA TYR A 285 22.90 -17.84 9.18
C TYR A 285 23.86 -17.25 10.22
N GLU A 286 23.65 -17.53 11.51
CA GLU A 286 24.58 -17.14 12.59
C GLU A 286 25.90 -17.92 12.52
N THR A 287 25.89 -19.14 11.96
CA THR A 287 27.07 -20.00 11.85
C THR A 287 27.50 -20.31 10.41
N PHE A 288 26.62 -20.07 9.43
CA PHE A 288 26.90 -20.28 8.01
C PHE A 288 27.22 -18.97 7.28
N SER A 289 28.47 -18.83 6.84
CA SER A 289 28.90 -17.77 5.92
C SER A 289 28.74 -18.22 4.47
N ASN A 290 28.21 -17.34 3.62
CA ASN A 290 28.05 -17.60 2.19
C ASN A 290 29.42 -17.76 1.50
N PRO A 291 29.75 -18.94 0.92
CA PRO A 291 31.06 -19.20 0.32
C PRO A 291 31.23 -18.60 -1.09
N CYS A 292 30.21 -17.94 -1.65
CA CYS A 292 30.17 -17.52 -3.04
C CYS A 292 30.44 -16.01 -3.17
N SER A 293 31.51 -15.67 -3.90
CA SER A 293 32.14 -14.34 -3.87
C SER A 293 31.66 -13.34 -4.92
N GLY A 294 30.88 -13.77 -5.92
CA GLY A 294 30.35 -12.89 -6.97
C GLY A 294 28.88 -12.58 -6.76
N PHE A 295 28.48 -11.31 -6.80
CA PHE A 295 27.07 -10.94 -6.82
C PHE A 295 26.51 -11.02 -8.25
N VAL A 296 25.48 -11.82 -8.49
CA VAL A 296 24.85 -11.92 -9.82
C VAL A 296 23.70 -10.94 -9.92
N THR A 297 22.72 -11.03 -9.03
CA THR A 297 21.51 -10.21 -9.06
C THR A 297 20.65 -10.41 -7.81
N GLU A 298 19.72 -9.50 -7.59
CA GLU A 298 18.80 -9.43 -6.46
C GLU A 298 17.34 -9.19 -6.90
N TRP A 299 16.41 -9.43 -5.98
CA TRP A 299 15.06 -8.89 -6.01
C TRP A 299 14.64 -8.48 -4.59
N ALA A 300 14.00 -7.32 -4.46
CA ALA A 300 13.47 -6.77 -3.22
C ALA A 300 12.04 -6.26 -3.46
N PRO A 301 11.27 -5.91 -2.41
CA PRO A 301 9.88 -5.50 -2.56
C PRO A 301 9.79 -4.22 -3.39
N GLY A 302 8.73 -4.10 -4.18
CA GLY A 302 8.53 -2.97 -5.09
C GLY A 302 9.24 -3.10 -6.46
N MET A 303 10.03 -4.14 -6.71
CA MET A 303 10.62 -4.46 -8.02
C MET A 303 9.72 -5.38 -8.87
N SER A 304 9.60 -5.07 -10.17
CA SER A 304 8.87 -5.84 -11.19
C SER A 304 9.65 -7.00 -11.82
N GLY A 305 10.92 -7.20 -11.44
CA GLY A 305 11.89 -8.01 -12.18
C GLY A 305 12.62 -7.19 -13.26
N ARG A 306 13.51 -7.81 -14.03
CA ARG A 306 14.47 -7.07 -14.89
C ARG A 306 14.80 -7.81 -16.19
N THR A 307 15.05 -7.08 -17.27
CA THR A 307 15.61 -7.62 -18.52
C THR A 307 16.71 -6.72 -19.08
N PHE A 308 17.63 -7.31 -19.83
CA PHE A 308 18.61 -6.59 -20.62
C PHE A 308 18.07 -6.30 -22.03
N GLU A 309 18.44 -5.14 -22.59
CA GLU A 309 18.17 -4.80 -23.99
C GLU A 309 18.90 -5.80 -24.93
N PRO A 310 18.38 -6.06 -26.14
CA PRO A 310 18.95 -7.06 -27.05
C PRO A 310 20.45 -6.86 -27.33
N GLY A 311 21.22 -7.95 -27.15
CA GLY A 311 22.67 -7.97 -27.34
C GLY A 311 23.49 -7.79 -26.06
N TYR A 312 22.85 -7.65 -24.89
CA TYR A 312 23.48 -7.63 -23.57
C TYR A 312 23.17 -8.89 -22.76
N GLY A 313 24.06 -9.27 -21.84
CA GLY A 313 23.77 -10.33 -20.85
C GLY A 313 24.94 -10.65 -19.91
N LYS A 314 24.65 -11.26 -18.76
CA LYS A 314 25.66 -11.68 -17.76
C LYS A 314 26.17 -13.11 -18.04
N PRO A 315 27.48 -13.34 -18.22
CA PRO A 315 28.02 -14.65 -18.59
C PRO A 315 28.03 -15.65 -17.40
N PHE A 316 27.72 -16.91 -17.68
CA PHE A 316 27.85 -18.06 -16.75
C PHE A 316 28.21 -19.34 -17.52
N GLY A 317 28.56 -20.43 -16.82
CA GLY A 317 28.97 -21.71 -17.42
C GLY A 317 30.37 -22.17 -16.98
N THR A 318 30.90 -23.22 -17.59
CA THR A 318 32.22 -23.79 -17.20
C THR A 318 33.38 -22.81 -17.34
N ASP A 319 33.26 -21.81 -18.21
CA ASP A 319 34.30 -20.80 -18.43
C ASP A 319 34.22 -19.65 -17.40
N TYR A 320 33.18 -19.65 -16.54
CA TYR A 320 32.92 -18.64 -15.49
C TYR A 320 32.57 -19.33 -14.15
N TYR A 321 31.27 -19.52 -13.88
CA TYR A 321 30.75 -20.24 -12.72
C TYR A 321 29.61 -21.18 -13.15
N GLU A 322 29.64 -22.42 -12.65
CA GLU A 322 28.58 -23.42 -12.85
C GLU A 322 27.60 -23.50 -11.67
N TYR A 323 27.98 -22.95 -10.52
CA TYR A 323 27.27 -23.09 -9.25
C TYR A 323 26.89 -21.72 -8.71
N VAL A 324 25.71 -21.66 -8.10
CA VAL A 324 25.15 -20.45 -7.50
C VAL A 324 24.54 -20.74 -6.14
N MET A 325 24.75 -19.83 -5.20
CA MET A 325 24.03 -19.82 -3.93
C MET A 325 22.80 -18.92 -4.08
N PHE A 326 21.63 -19.47 -3.79
CA PHE A 326 20.37 -18.75 -3.74
C PHE A 326 20.03 -18.47 -2.27
N GLU A 327 20.07 -17.18 -1.94
CA GLU A 327 19.74 -16.62 -0.62
C GLU A 327 18.30 -16.11 -0.64
N THR A 328 17.54 -16.45 0.40
CA THR A 328 16.20 -15.93 0.64
C THR A 328 16.16 -15.33 2.04
N HIS A 329 15.85 -14.04 2.14
CA HIS A 329 15.69 -13.34 3.42
C HIS A 329 14.21 -13.23 3.75
N TYR A 330 13.82 -13.78 4.91
CA TYR A 330 12.48 -13.61 5.48
C TYR A 330 12.52 -12.61 6.65
N ASN A 331 11.59 -11.66 6.63
CA ASN A 331 11.36 -10.69 7.72
C ASN A 331 10.02 -11.03 8.41
N ASN A 332 10.08 -11.57 9.62
CA ASN A 332 8.94 -12.04 10.40
C ASN A 332 8.80 -11.27 11.73
N PRO A 333 8.54 -9.94 11.70
CA PRO A 333 8.52 -9.11 12.91
C PRO A 333 7.40 -9.46 13.91
N GLU A 334 6.33 -10.11 13.44
CA GLU A 334 5.23 -10.58 14.28
C GLU A 334 5.49 -11.97 14.90
N GLY A 335 6.55 -12.67 14.48
CA GLY A 335 6.90 -14.01 14.97
C GLY A 335 5.87 -15.08 14.58
N LEU A 336 5.26 -14.97 13.40
CA LEU A 336 4.22 -15.88 12.92
C LEU A 336 4.71 -17.33 12.87
N GLU A 337 3.93 -18.24 13.46
CA GLU A 337 4.22 -19.68 13.48
C GLU A 337 3.56 -20.42 12.31
N GLY A 338 4.27 -21.42 11.76
CA GLY A 338 3.71 -22.37 10.81
C GLY A 338 3.49 -21.83 9.39
N VAL A 339 3.95 -20.61 9.09
CA VAL A 339 4.04 -20.10 7.72
C VAL A 339 5.01 -20.98 6.93
N LYS A 340 4.56 -21.44 5.76
CA LYS A 340 5.37 -22.22 4.83
C LYS A 340 5.64 -21.39 3.59
N ASP A 341 6.83 -21.54 3.02
CA ASP A 341 7.15 -20.95 1.73
C ASP A 341 7.94 -21.90 0.82
N THR A 342 7.95 -21.57 -0.47
CA THR A 342 8.72 -22.26 -1.52
C THR A 342 9.19 -21.20 -2.53
N ALA A 343 10.06 -20.30 -2.05
CA ALA A 343 10.62 -19.22 -2.85
C ALA A 343 11.26 -19.74 -4.14
N SER A 344 11.03 -19.03 -5.24
CA SER A 344 11.61 -19.35 -6.53
C SER A 344 11.96 -18.11 -7.33
N TYR A 345 12.96 -18.24 -8.20
CA TYR A 345 13.44 -17.16 -9.05
C TYR A 345 13.69 -17.70 -10.46
N THR A 346 12.99 -17.14 -11.44
CA THR A 346 13.04 -17.56 -12.84
C THR A 346 13.95 -16.66 -13.65
N PHE A 347 14.81 -17.23 -14.50
CA PHE A 347 15.78 -16.51 -15.31
C PHE A 347 15.61 -16.84 -16.79
N LEU A 348 15.72 -15.81 -17.63
CA LEU A 348 15.81 -15.92 -19.09
C LEU A 348 17.28 -15.99 -19.47
N TYR A 349 17.67 -16.93 -20.33
CA TYR A 349 19.05 -17.08 -20.78
C TYR A 349 19.16 -17.57 -22.23
N THR A 350 20.36 -17.45 -22.79
CA THR A 350 20.72 -17.99 -24.10
C THR A 350 22.09 -18.69 -24.08
N ASP A 351 22.30 -19.59 -25.03
CA ASP A 351 23.61 -20.16 -25.38
C ASP A 351 24.26 -19.48 -26.60
N GLN A 352 23.58 -18.50 -27.19
CA GLN A 352 24.12 -17.70 -28.29
C GLN A 352 24.98 -16.55 -27.76
N PRO A 353 26.12 -16.22 -28.41
CA PRO A 353 26.95 -15.08 -28.00
C PRO A 353 26.19 -13.75 -28.00
N VAL A 354 26.23 -13.03 -26.88
CA VAL A 354 25.78 -11.63 -26.80
C VAL A 354 26.84 -10.68 -27.36
N ALA A 355 26.44 -9.48 -27.75
CA ALA A 355 27.36 -8.47 -28.30
C ALA A 355 28.15 -7.72 -27.22
N THR A 356 27.64 -7.68 -25.98
CA THR A 356 28.32 -7.04 -24.84
C THR A 356 28.02 -7.80 -23.55
N GLU A 357 29.07 -8.22 -22.86
CA GLU A 357 28.98 -8.97 -21.62
C GLU A 357 28.93 -8.01 -20.42
N ILE A 358 27.93 -8.20 -19.55
CA ILE A 358 27.71 -7.43 -18.33
C ILE A 358 28.35 -8.16 -17.14
N GLY A 359 29.14 -7.44 -16.34
CA GLY A 359 29.57 -7.85 -15.01
C GLY A 359 28.88 -7.02 -13.93
N THR A 360 28.91 -7.50 -12.69
CA THR A 360 28.49 -6.73 -11.51
C THR A 360 29.71 -6.42 -10.65
N LEU A 361 29.79 -5.20 -10.10
CA LEU A 361 30.80 -4.79 -9.13
C LEU A 361 30.10 -4.47 -7.80
N THR A 362 30.44 -5.18 -6.73
CA THR A 362 30.01 -4.84 -5.37
C THR A 362 30.88 -3.71 -4.82
N LEU A 363 30.24 -2.60 -4.45
CA LEU A 363 30.79 -1.54 -3.59
C LEU A 363 29.98 -1.52 -2.28
N GLY A 364 30.54 -0.97 -1.20
CA GLY A 364 29.89 -1.02 0.11
C GLY A 364 30.38 -2.16 1.01
N ASP A 365 29.78 -2.32 2.19
CA ASP A 365 30.27 -3.15 3.30
C ASP A 365 30.21 -4.65 3.03
N ILE A 366 31.21 -5.21 2.36
CA ILE A 366 31.36 -6.67 2.23
C ILE A 366 31.44 -7.34 3.62
N GLN A 367 32.03 -6.64 4.60
CA GLN A 367 31.95 -6.99 6.02
C GLN A 367 30.85 -6.14 6.68
N VAL A 368 29.62 -6.67 6.74
CA VAL A 368 28.47 -5.94 7.29
C VAL A 368 28.56 -5.70 8.80
N GLU A 369 29.35 -6.47 9.55
CA GLU A 369 29.54 -6.32 11.00
C GLU A 369 30.85 -5.63 11.39
N GLY A 370 30.90 -5.04 12.59
CA GLY A 370 32.11 -4.45 13.18
C GLY A 370 32.18 -2.93 13.16
N TRP A 371 31.22 -2.27 12.49
CA TRP A 371 30.99 -0.83 12.55
C TRP A 371 29.65 -0.52 13.25
N PHE A 372 29.44 0.74 13.62
CA PHE A 372 28.19 1.21 14.23
C PHE A 372 27.93 2.69 13.92
N LEU A 373 26.67 3.07 13.98
CA LEU A 373 26.19 4.45 13.92
C LEU A 373 25.95 4.97 15.34
N GLU A 374 26.27 6.25 15.58
CA GLU A 374 25.99 6.90 16.87
C GLU A 374 24.50 7.28 16.98
N PRO A 375 23.85 7.06 18.13
CA PRO A 375 22.43 7.36 18.32
C PRO A 375 22.09 8.85 18.35
N GLY A 376 20.81 9.16 18.16
CA GLY A 376 20.25 10.50 18.30
C GLY A 376 20.72 11.48 17.22
N LYS A 377 20.94 11.01 15.99
CA LYS A 377 21.32 11.84 14.83
C LYS A 377 20.27 11.78 13.75
N GLU A 378 19.76 12.95 13.36
CA GLU A 378 18.86 13.14 12.23
C GLU A 378 19.45 12.61 10.91
N LEU A 379 20.75 12.86 10.68
CA LEU A 379 21.56 12.16 9.69
C LEU A 379 22.94 11.82 10.28
N VAL A 380 23.35 10.56 10.12
CA VAL A 380 24.70 10.07 10.38
C VAL A 380 25.18 9.27 9.18
N ALA A 381 26.39 9.55 8.72
CA ALA A 381 26.96 8.94 7.52
C ALA A 381 27.92 7.79 7.86
N HIS A 382 27.82 6.70 7.11
CA HIS A 382 28.85 5.67 6.97
C HIS A 382 29.44 5.74 5.56
N SER A 383 30.70 5.34 5.37
CA SER A 383 31.36 5.44 4.05
C SER A 383 32.44 4.41 3.81
N THR A 384 32.37 3.75 2.65
CA THR A 384 33.37 2.79 2.18
C THR A 384 34.16 3.31 0.99
N VAL A 385 35.38 2.81 0.82
CA VAL A 385 36.31 3.28 -0.21
C VAL A 385 36.77 2.12 -1.09
N CYS A 386 36.52 2.24 -2.39
CA CYS A 386 37.17 1.47 -3.42
C CYS A 386 38.42 2.22 -3.89
N THR A 387 39.62 1.69 -3.61
CA THR A 387 40.87 2.42 -3.82
C THR A 387 41.43 2.27 -5.25
N PRO A 388 42.28 3.22 -5.71
CA PRO A 388 42.90 3.18 -7.03
C PRO A 388 43.64 1.88 -7.33
N GLU A 389 44.25 1.23 -6.33
CA GLU A 389 45.00 -0.02 -6.50
C GLU A 389 44.13 -1.21 -6.93
N CYS A 390 42.82 -1.16 -6.68
CA CYS A 390 41.86 -2.13 -7.19
C CYS A 390 41.30 -1.72 -8.56
N THR A 391 41.00 -0.44 -8.78
CA THR A 391 40.50 0.04 -10.08
C THR A 391 41.56 -0.02 -11.18
N ASP A 392 42.85 0.08 -10.82
CA ASP A 392 44.01 -0.18 -11.69
C ASP A 392 44.03 -1.59 -12.32
N ARG A 393 43.24 -2.53 -11.79
CA ARG A 393 43.11 -3.90 -12.33
C ARG A 393 42.09 -4.02 -13.47
N TRP A 394 41.26 -3.00 -13.67
CA TRP A 394 40.33 -2.97 -14.80
C TRP A 394 41.07 -2.92 -16.14
N PRO A 395 40.38 -3.24 -17.27
CA PRO A 395 40.95 -3.06 -18.60
C PRO A 395 41.52 -1.65 -18.79
N SER A 396 42.59 -1.50 -19.59
CA SER A 396 43.26 -0.20 -19.82
C SER A 396 42.34 0.91 -20.31
N ASP A 397 41.29 0.53 -21.04
CA ASP A 397 40.28 1.45 -21.59
C ASP A 397 39.14 1.72 -20.60
N GLY A 398 39.20 1.16 -19.39
CA GLY A 398 38.23 1.26 -18.31
C GLY A 398 36.91 0.51 -18.53
N ILE A 399 36.07 0.49 -17.50
CA ILE A 399 34.71 -0.06 -17.55
C ILE A 399 33.66 1.03 -17.75
N THR A 400 32.44 0.63 -18.09
CA THR A 400 31.31 1.51 -18.35
C THR A 400 30.13 1.04 -17.51
N ALA A 401 29.79 1.78 -16.46
CA ALA A 401 28.70 1.48 -15.55
C ALA A 401 27.34 1.87 -16.16
N VAL A 402 26.34 1.01 -16.00
CA VAL A 402 25.03 1.11 -16.68
C VAL A 402 23.82 1.10 -15.73
N SER A 403 23.98 0.60 -14.50
CA SER A 403 23.01 0.79 -13.42
C SER A 403 23.69 0.67 -12.06
N VAL A 404 23.06 1.25 -11.04
CA VAL A 404 23.44 1.09 -9.62
C VAL A 404 22.20 0.70 -8.81
N PHE A 405 22.28 -0.38 -8.06
CA PHE A 405 21.33 -0.72 -7.00
C PHE A 405 21.94 -0.31 -5.65
N HIS A 406 21.22 0.47 -4.84
CA HIS A 406 21.64 0.83 -3.48
C HIS A 406 20.83 0.03 -2.47
N HIS A 407 21.48 -0.45 -1.39
CA HIS A 407 20.82 -1.22 -0.34
C HIS A 407 21.25 -0.78 1.07
N MET A 408 20.25 -0.55 1.91
CA MET A 408 20.30 -0.07 3.29
C MET A 408 19.09 -0.64 4.05
N HIS A 409 19.07 -0.57 5.39
CA HIS A 409 17.93 -1.04 6.21
C HIS A 409 17.03 0.14 6.66
N TYR A 410 16.27 -0.03 7.75
CA TYR A 410 15.15 0.84 8.12
C TYR A 410 15.50 2.32 8.35
N ARG A 411 16.75 2.62 8.74
CA ARG A 411 17.19 3.99 9.00
C ARG A 411 17.74 4.68 7.77
N GLY A 412 17.95 3.97 6.67
CA GLY A 412 18.49 4.56 5.46
C GLY A 412 17.66 5.75 4.96
N ARG A 413 18.34 6.82 4.55
CA ARG A 413 17.74 8.02 3.95
C ARG A 413 18.41 8.39 2.63
N ASN A 414 19.75 8.43 2.57
CA ASN A 414 20.47 8.80 1.35
C ASN A 414 21.60 7.81 1.04
N ALA A 415 21.89 7.62 -0.24
CA ALA A 415 23.05 6.88 -0.72
C ALA A 415 23.72 7.58 -1.91
N ARG A 416 25.06 7.55 -1.99
CA ARG A 416 25.81 8.06 -3.14
C ARG A 416 27.05 7.23 -3.42
N VAL A 417 27.46 7.17 -4.68
CA VAL A 417 28.78 6.70 -5.09
C VAL A 417 29.51 7.85 -5.79
N GLN A 418 30.52 8.43 -5.14
CA GLN A 418 31.35 9.50 -5.69
C GLN A 418 32.46 8.91 -6.58
N ILE A 419 32.86 9.64 -7.63
CA ILE A 419 34.04 9.30 -8.44
C ILE A 419 35.11 10.36 -8.19
N ILE A 420 36.24 9.94 -7.62
CA ILE A 420 37.41 10.78 -7.39
C ILE A 420 38.49 10.43 -8.43
N ARG A 421 38.70 11.33 -9.40
CA ARG A 421 39.71 11.19 -10.47
C ARG A 421 40.77 12.27 -10.31
N ASP A 422 42.05 11.91 -10.39
CA ASP A 422 43.19 12.82 -10.17
C ASP A 422 43.10 13.63 -8.86
N GLY A 423 42.54 13.02 -7.79
CA GLY A 423 42.35 13.65 -6.49
C GLY A 423 41.21 14.68 -6.42
N LYS A 424 40.33 14.74 -7.44
CA LYS A 424 39.15 15.60 -7.47
C LYS A 424 37.87 14.80 -7.69
N GLU A 425 36.81 15.19 -7.01
CA GLU A 425 35.48 14.72 -7.34
C GLU A 425 35.07 15.24 -8.72
N ILE A 426 34.58 14.32 -9.57
CA ILE A 426 33.85 14.64 -10.80
C ILE A 426 32.34 14.39 -10.56
N THR A 427 31.51 14.36 -11.60
CA THR A 427 30.10 13.95 -11.42
C THR A 427 30.03 12.59 -10.72
N PRO A 428 29.23 12.43 -9.63
CA PRO A 428 29.10 11.15 -8.94
C PRO A 428 28.51 10.08 -9.88
N LEU A 429 28.87 8.82 -9.63
CA LEU A 429 28.38 7.68 -10.40
C LEU A 429 26.86 7.49 -10.21
N SER A 430 26.40 7.63 -8.97
CA SER A 430 25.00 7.58 -8.60
C SER A 430 24.76 8.37 -7.32
N SER A 431 23.55 8.89 -7.19
CA SER A 431 23.04 9.47 -5.95
C SER A 431 21.56 9.08 -5.86
N LEU A 432 21.12 8.78 -4.64
CA LEU A 432 19.77 8.40 -4.29
C LEU A 432 19.42 9.17 -3.02
N ARG A 433 18.40 10.01 -3.11
CA ARG A 433 17.79 10.70 -1.96
C ARG A 433 16.51 9.98 -1.58
N ASP A 434 16.08 10.17 -0.34
CA ASP A 434 14.80 9.70 0.17
C ASP A 434 14.57 8.18 -0.05
N PHE A 435 15.62 7.41 0.23
CA PHE A 435 15.61 5.95 0.24
C PHE A 435 14.48 5.45 1.12
N ASP A 436 13.68 4.55 0.57
CA ASP A 436 12.61 3.85 1.28
C ASP A 436 12.88 2.35 1.24
N TYR A 437 12.92 1.73 2.41
CA TYR A 437 13.24 0.32 2.58
C TYR A 437 12.34 -0.61 1.75
N GLY A 438 11.07 -0.23 1.52
CA GLY A 438 10.12 -1.00 0.72
C GLY A 438 10.17 -0.76 -0.78
N TYR A 439 11.06 0.12 -1.28
CA TYR A 439 11.12 0.57 -2.67
C TYR A 439 12.56 0.65 -3.18
N GLN A 440 13.18 -0.52 -3.35
CA GLN A 440 14.55 -0.66 -3.82
C GLN A 440 14.56 -1.12 -5.29
N PHE A 441 15.51 -0.66 -6.11
CA PHE A 441 15.56 -0.99 -7.54
C PHE A 441 16.92 -0.64 -8.19
N SER A 442 17.20 -1.20 -9.37
CA SER A 442 18.36 -0.84 -10.19
C SER A 442 18.15 0.51 -10.88
N LYS A 443 18.77 1.59 -10.39
CA LYS A 443 18.76 2.91 -11.03
C LYS A 443 19.61 2.89 -12.31
N SER A 444 18.99 3.07 -13.47
CA SER A 444 19.69 3.08 -14.77
C SER A 444 20.57 4.32 -14.93
N LEU A 445 21.74 4.17 -15.56
CA LEU A 445 22.69 5.24 -15.86
C LEU A 445 22.83 5.45 -17.37
N ASP A 446 23.10 6.69 -17.79
CA ASP A 446 23.56 7.00 -19.15
C ASP A 446 25.06 6.69 -19.31
N SER A 447 25.42 5.40 -19.18
CA SER A 447 26.75 4.82 -19.47
C SER A 447 27.95 5.61 -18.91
N VAL A 448 28.15 5.60 -17.59
CA VAL A 448 29.24 6.35 -16.93
C VAL A 448 30.58 5.62 -17.05
N LYS A 449 31.62 6.32 -17.52
CA LYS A 449 32.95 5.74 -17.77
C LYS A 449 33.86 5.83 -16.53
N LEU A 450 34.22 4.68 -15.99
CA LEU A 450 35.17 4.50 -14.89
C LEU A 450 36.51 4.02 -15.46
N LEU A 451 37.63 4.56 -14.96
CA LEU A 451 38.98 4.35 -15.48
C LEU A 451 39.91 3.75 -14.42
N PRO A 452 40.96 3.03 -14.83
CA PRO A 452 42.09 2.70 -13.96
C PRO A 452 42.61 3.94 -13.22
N GLY A 453 42.82 3.81 -11.92
CA GLY A 453 43.28 4.89 -11.03
C GLY A 453 42.16 5.77 -10.43
N ASP A 454 40.90 5.57 -10.80
CA ASP A 454 39.76 6.19 -10.11
C ASP A 454 39.65 5.65 -8.68
N LYS A 455 39.28 6.51 -7.73
CA LYS A 455 38.80 6.10 -6.39
C LYS A 455 37.29 6.29 -6.32
N LEU A 456 36.56 5.26 -5.89
CA LEU A 456 35.12 5.37 -5.63
C LEU A 456 34.86 5.45 -4.13
N ILE A 457 33.89 6.27 -3.72
CA ILE A 457 33.48 6.38 -2.32
C ILE A 457 31.98 6.16 -2.27
N THR A 458 31.54 5.09 -1.60
CA THR A 458 30.12 4.81 -1.36
C THR A 458 29.78 5.35 0.02
N THR A 459 28.91 6.36 0.09
CA THR A 459 28.40 6.94 1.34
C THR A 459 26.92 6.59 1.49
N CYS A 460 26.55 6.11 2.67
CA CYS A 460 25.16 5.87 3.07
C CYS A 460 24.85 6.71 4.31
N GLU A 461 23.68 7.34 4.35
CA GLU A 461 23.23 8.19 5.47
C GLU A 461 21.97 7.67 6.11
N TYR A 462 21.94 7.72 7.44
CA TYR A 462 20.91 7.09 8.25
C TYR A 462 20.34 8.06 9.27
N ASP A 463 19.04 7.97 9.51
CA ASP A 463 18.34 8.64 10.59
C ASP A 463 18.29 7.74 11.83
N THR A 464 19.08 8.11 12.83
CA THR A 464 19.13 7.47 14.16
C THR A 464 18.49 8.35 15.23
N SER A 465 17.68 9.35 14.86
CA SER A 465 17.09 10.32 15.80
C SER A 465 16.26 9.66 16.91
N ASN A 466 15.62 8.53 16.58
CA ASN A 466 14.79 7.73 17.47
C ASN A 466 15.58 6.67 18.28
N ASP A 467 16.87 6.46 18.00
CA ASP A 467 17.69 5.47 18.71
C ASP A 467 18.35 6.08 19.96
N THR A 468 18.37 5.31 21.05
CA THR A 468 19.08 5.67 22.29
C THR A 468 20.39 4.90 22.50
N GLU A 469 20.62 3.84 21.71
CA GLU A 469 21.82 3.00 21.73
C GLU A 469 22.46 2.97 20.34
N ARG A 470 23.74 2.61 20.28
CA ARG A 470 24.48 2.51 19.01
C ARG A 470 23.86 1.45 18.11
N VAL A 471 23.59 1.81 16.87
CA VAL A 471 23.04 0.91 15.85
C VAL A 471 24.20 0.20 15.18
N PRO A 472 24.37 -1.12 15.33
CA PRO A 472 25.45 -1.84 14.66
C PRO A 472 25.18 -1.99 13.17
N GLY A 473 26.24 -2.12 12.38
CA GLY A 473 26.14 -2.79 11.08
C GLY A 473 25.85 -4.28 11.27
N GLY A 474 25.05 -4.90 10.39
CA GLY A 474 24.79 -6.33 10.46
C GLY A 474 23.64 -6.83 9.58
N LEU A 475 23.41 -8.16 9.62
CA LEU A 475 22.41 -8.85 8.81
C LEU A 475 20.93 -8.52 9.14
N PRO A 476 20.50 -8.34 10.40
CA PRO A 476 19.09 -8.03 10.72
C PRO A 476 18.66 -6.66 10.23
N SER A 477 17.40 -6.49 9.81
CA SER A 477 16.88 -5.17 9.38
C SER A 477 16.88 -4.10 10.48
N GLN A 478 17.04 -4.48 11.75
CA GLN A 478 17.22 -3.57 12.89
C GLN A 478 18.67 -3.07 13.05
N ALA A 479 19.65 -3.79 12.49
CA ALA A 479 21.00 -3.31 12.22
C ALA A 479 21.02 -2.57 10.86
N GLU A 480 22.17 -2.09 10.38
CA GLU A 480 22.28 -1.40 9.09
C GLU A 480 23.27 -2.04 8.11
N MET A 481 23.12 -1.70 6.83
CA MET A 481 24.04 -2.05 5.74
C MET A 481 24.27 -0.83 4.84
N CYS A 482 25.40 -0.78 4.13
CA CYS A 482 25.64 0.16 3.03
C CYS A 482 26.18 -0.61 1.82
N PHE A 483 25.36 -0.84 0.79
CA PHE A 483 25.81 -1.44 -0.47
C PHE A 483 25.44 -0.59 -1.69
N ALA A 484 26.30 -0.68 -2.72
CA ALA A 484 26.00 -0.21 -4.06
C ALA A 484 26.51 -1.25 -5.09
N TRP A 485 25.61 -2.01 -5.71
CA TRP A 485 25.94 -2.95 -6.79
C TRP A 485 25.87 -2.25 -8.14
N VAL A 486 26.96 -2.28 -8.89
CA VAL A 486 27.11 -1.57 -10.15
C VAL A 486 27.19 -2.58 -11.30
N ASP A 487 26.20 -2.58 -12.20
CA ASP A 487 26.33 -3.32 -13.46
C ASP A 487 27.20 -2.55 -14.44
N TYR A 488 28.12 -3.23 -15.12
CA TYR A 488 29.09 -2.60 -16.01
C TYR A 488 29.48 -3.46 -17.22
N TYR A 489 30.09 -2.85 -18.23
CA TYR A 489 30.75 -3.55 -19.34
C TYR A 489 32.11 -2.92 -19.72
N PRO A 490 33.05 -3.72 -20.29
CA PRO A 490 33.00 -5.17 -20.44
C PRO A 490 33.18 -5.89 -19.09
N ALA A 491 32.47 -7.00 -18.90
CA ALA A 491 32.67 -7.91 -17.77
C ALA A 491 34.16 -8.28 -17.60
N ASN A 492 34.67 -8.29 -16.38
CA ASN A 492 36.06 -8.67 -16.06
C ASN A 492 36.14 -9.47 -14.75
N SER A 493 37.35 -9.76 -14.26
CA SER A 493 37.57 -10.59 -13.06
C SER A 493 37.22 -9.90 -11.75
N VAL A 494 37.18 -8.57 -11.67
CA VAL A 494 36.92 -7.81 -10.44
C VAL A 494 35.44 -7.88 -10.08
N LEU A 495 35.16 -8.54 -8.96
CA LEU A 495 33.81 -8.81 -8.43
C LEU A 495 33.40 -7.79 -7.37
N ALA A 496 34.34 -7.33 -6.55
CA ALA A 496 34.07 -6.36 -5.50
C ALA A 496 35.28 -5.46 -5.22
N CYS A 497 34.99 -4.23 -4.80
CA CYS A 497 35.99 -3.25 -4.41
C CYS A 497 35.47 -2.45 -3.21
N SER A 498 36.08 -2.63 -2.04
CA SER A 498 35.60 -2.06 -0.78
C SER A 498 36.74 -1.92 0.24
N HIS A 499 36.41 -1.73 1.51
CA HIS A 499 37.33 -1.83 2.63
C HIS A 499 36.70 -2.58 3.81
N PHE A 500 37.49 -2.87 4.83
CA PHE A 500 37.03 -3.38 6.12
C PHE A 500 38.01 -2.97 7.23
N ASP A 501 37.54 -2.87 8.48
CA ASP A 501 38.41 -2.57 9.62
C ASP A 501 39.05 -3.86 10.15
N MET A 502 40.39 -3.93 10.11
CA MET A 502 41.13 -5.03 10.74
C MET A 502 41.33 -4.81 12.25
N GLY A 503 41.14 -3.57 12.72
CA GLY A 503 41.53 -3.12 14.05
C GLY A 503 43.04 -2.94 14.22
N GLU A 504 43.45 -2.42 15.38
CA GLU A 504 44.86 -2.22 15.73
C GLU A 504 45.44 -3.45 16.46
N SER A 505 46.17 -4.29 15.72
CA SER A 505 46.89 -5.45 16.26
C SER A 505 48.21 -5.67 15.54
N ALA A 506 49.24 -6.05 16.30
CA ALA A 506 50.55 -6.42 15.74
C ALA A 506 50.54 -7.73 14.93
N GLU A 507 49.43 -8.48 14.96
CA GLU A 507 49.21 -9.69 14.17
C GLU A 507 48.52 -9.39 12.82
N ASN A 508 47.95 -8.19 12.64
CA ASN A 508 47.29 -7.80 11.40
C ASN A 508 48.32 -7.36 10.34
N PRO A 509 48.11 -7.67 9.05
CA PRO A 509 48.98 -7.22 7.96
C PRO A 509 48.89 -5.71 7.71
N ILE A 510 47.78 -5.08 8.07
CA ILE A 510 47.52 -3.64 8.03
C ILE A 510 46.91 -3.24 9.37
N ASN A 511 47.34 -2.11 9.93
CA ASN A 511 46.85 -1.62 11.22
C ASN A 511 45.71 -0.62 10.97
N GLY A 512 44.48 -0.95 11.38
CA GLY A 512 43.27 -0.20 11.03
C GLY A 512 42.61 -0.70 9.73
N THR A 513 42.13 0.22 8.90
CA THR A 513 41.29 -0.11 7.73
C THR A 513 42.10 -0.60 6.52
N ALA A 514 41.73 -1.78 6.00
CA ALA A 514 42.28 -2.36 4.79
C ALA A 514 41.26 -2.29 3.64
N ALA A 515 41.68 -1.77 2.48
CA ALA A 515 40.92 -1.91 1.24
C ALA A 515 41.10 -3.32 0.66
N ILE A 516 40.02 -3.86 0.08
CA ILE A 516 39.89 -5.20 -0.47
C ILE A 516 39.49 -5.14 -1.93
N CYS A 517 40.20 -5.93 -2.74
CA CYS A 517 39.87 -6.19 -4.14
C CYS A 517 39.57 -7.68 -4.30
N LEU A 518 38.32 -8.05 -4.61
CA LEU A 518 37.94 -9.43 -4.87
C LEU A 518 37.93 -9.72 -6.36
N GLU A 519 38.64 -10.77 -6.76
CA GLU A 519 38.66 -11.27 -8.14
C GLU A 519 38.22 -12.73 -8.23
N SER A 520 37.52 -13.08 -9.31
CA SER A 520 36.99 -14.42 -9.57
C SER A 520 38.04 -15.54 -9.63
N THR A 521 39.31 -15.20 -9.86
CA THR A 521 40.43 -16.16 -9.92
C THR A 521 41.38 -16.09 -8.72
N ALA A 522 41.14 -15.21 -7.74
CA ALA A 522 42.01 -15.03 -6.59
C ALA A 522 41.72 -16.05 -5.48
N ILE A 523 42.75 -16.74 -4.98
CA ILE A 523 42.64 -17.68 -3.86
C ILE A 523 42.51 -16.94 -2.52
N SER A 524 42.97 -15.69 -2.46
CA SER A 524 42.86 -14.79 -1.31
C SER A 524 42.75 -13.34 -1.82
N PRO A 525 41.99 -12.46 -1.15
CA PRO A 525 41.98 -11.03 -1.46
C PRO A 525 43.36 -10.40 -1.29
N ASP A 526 43.67 -9.43 -2.15
CA ASP A 526 44.78 -8.50 -1.92
C ASP A 526 44.30 -7.36 -1.02
N LEU A 527 45.18 -6.96 -0.09
CA LEU A 527 44.89 -5.95 0.94
C LEU A 527 45.76 -4.70 0.75
N TYR A 528 45.12 -3.53 0.83
CA TYR A 528 45.75 -2.22 0.65
C TYR A 528 45.45 -1.30 1.83
N HIS A 529 46.30 -0.30 2.09
CA HIS A 529 45.98 0.70 3.11
C HIS A 529 44.83 1.59 2.60
N SER A 530 43.75 1.70 3.38
CA SER A 530 42.64 2.62 3.07
C SER A 530 42.56 3.72 4.12
N ASP A 531 42.36 4.96 3.69
CA ASP A 531 41.94 6.02 4.61
C ASP A 531 40.51 5.73 5.08
N PHE A 532 40.29 5.68 6.40
CA PHE A 532 38.94 5.61 6.96
C PHE A 532 38.30 7.01 6.89
N LEU A 533 37.25 7.16 6.10
CA LEU A 533 36.60 8.45 5.87
C LEU A 533 35.46 8.67 6.87
N THR A 534 35.75 9.40 7.96
CA THR A 534 34.73 9.86 8.93
C THR A 534 34.06 11.18 8.55
N SER A 535 34.17 11.61 7.29
CA SER A 535 33.53 12.84 6.81
C SER A 535 32.04 12.61 6.56
N SER A 536 31.19 13.22 7.39
CA SER A 536 29.79 13.46 7.03
C SER A 536 29.70 14.21 5.70
N PHE A 537 28.55 14.14 5.03
CA PHE A 537 28.20 15.11 3.99
C PHE A 537 28.51 16.52 4.52
N GLN A 538 29.18 17.34 3.70
CA GLN A 538 28.92 18.77 3.80
C GLN A 538 27.59 18.97 3.11
N ASN A 539 26.54 19.31 3.87
CA ASN A 539 25.31 19.85 3.29
C ASN A 539 25.71 20.90 2.24
N LEU A 540 25.00 20.91 1.11
CA LEU A 540 25.05 22.07 0.23
C LEU A 540 24.81 23.30 1.09
N SER A 541 25.61 24.35 0.90
CA SER A 541 25.46 25.56 1.71
C SER A 541 24.04 26.08 1.56
N ALA A 542 23.41 26.48 2.65
CA ALA A 542 21.98 26.89 2.71
C ALA A 542 21.56 27.98 1.72
N SER A 543 22.50 28.59 0.99
CA SER A 543 22.26 29.36 -0.24
C SER A 543 21.64 28.56 -1.39
N GLY A 544 21.62 27.23 -1.32
CA GLY A 544 21.01 26.33 -2.31
C GLY A 544 19.57 25.93 -2.00
N ASP A 545 19.07 26.19 -0.79
CA ASP A 545 17.69 25.91 -0.36
C ASP A 545 16.85 27.19 -0.24
N THR A 546 17.34 28.31 -0.78
CA THR A 546 16.63 29.59 -0.84
C THR A 546 16.21 29.88 -2.28
N CYS A 547 15.07 29.36 -2.72
CA CYS A 547 14.40 29.91 -3.89
C CYS A 547 14.12 31.41 -3.65
N PRO A 548 14.44 32.30 -4.61
CA PRO A 548 14.18 33.73 -4.45
C PRO A 548 12.67 33.98 -4.51
N ALA A 549 12.03 33.98 -3.33
CA ALA A 549 10.64 34.36 -3.18
C ALA A 549 10.48 35.87 -3.46
N GLU A 550 10.30 36.24 -4.74
CA GLU A 550 9.69 37.51 -5.13
C GLU A 550 8.20 37.50 -4.74
N ASN A 551 7.92 37.44 -3.43
CA ASN A 551 6.66 37.84 -2.79
C ASN A 551 6.74 37.86 -1.24
N THR A 552 7.90 38.23 -0.65
CA THR A 552 7.89 38.66 0.76
C THR A 552 7.21 40.03 0.90
N VAL A 553 5.90 40.01 1.14
CA VAL A 553 5.17 41.16 1.68
C VAL A 553 5.74 41.45 3.07
N SER A 554 6.59 42.48 3.17
CA SER A 554 7.13 42.91 4.46
C SER A 554 6.00 43.40 5.35
N GLY A 555 5.66 42.62 6.38
CA GLY A 555 4.78 43.06 7.46
C GLY A 555 5.33 44.30 8.15
N VAL A 556 4.44 45.19 8.59
CA VAL A 556 4.86 46.42 9.28
C VAL A 556 5.38 46.08 10.67
N SER A 557 6.63 46.42 10.93
CA SER A 557 7.32 46.23 12.22
C SER A 557 6.45 46.66 13.42
N GLY A 558 6.17 45.72 14.33
CA GLY A 558 5.58 45.98 15.64
C GLY A 558 4.14 45.50 15.89
N GLN A 559 3.52 44.77 14.96
CA GLN A 559 2.21 44.14 15.17
C GLN A 559 2.35 42.64 15.47
N ALA A 560 1.42 42.09 16.27
CA ALA A 560 1.32 40.65 16.48
C ALA A 560 0.80 39.96 15.22
N ALA A 561 1.49 38.89 14.81
CA ALA A 561 1.07 38.01 13.72
C ALA A 561 0.49 36.72 14.32
N VAL A 562 -0.74 36.38 13.95
CA VAL A 562 -1.40 35.14 14.41
C VAL A 562 -1.65 34.23 13.21
N LEU A 563 -1.11 33.02 13.23
CA LEU A 563 -1.54 31.94 12.34
C LEU A 563 -2.80 31.28 12.91
N ASN A 564 -3.73 30.88 12.05
CA ASN A 564 -4.93 30.15 12.44
C ASN A 564 -5.23 29.00 11.47
N THR A 565 -5.37 27.79 12.02
CA THR A 565 -5.61 26.53 11.30
C THR A 565 -6.81 25.80 11.92
N CYS A 566 -7.77 25.36 11.11
CA CYS A 566 -8.95 24.61 11.57
C CYS A 566 -8.95 23.19 11.00
N PRO A 567 -8.25 22.22 11.62
CA PRO A 567 -8.11 20.88 11.05
C PRO A 567 -9.45 20.12 10.92
N GLU A 568 -10.48 20.54 11.65
CA GLU A 568 -11.88 20.14 11.40
C GLU A 568 -12.79 21.37 11.32
N ALA A 569 -13.96 21.22 10.69
CA ALA A 569 -14.85 22.33 10.34
C ALA A 569 -15.31 23.19 11.53
N ASP A 570 -15.25 22.65 12.75
CA ASP A 570 -15.62 23.33 13.99
C ASP A 570 -14.51 23.38 15.04
N ILE A 571 -13.37 22.70 14.84
CA ILE A 571 -12.19 22.75 15.73
C ILE A 571 -11.10 23.62 15.09
N CYS A 572 -10.75 24.71 15.76
CA CYS A 572 -9.73 25.65 15.31
C CYS A 572 -8.64 25.86 16.36
N PHE A 573 -7.42 26.03 15.87
CA PHE A 573 -6.24 26.38 16.64
C PHE A 573 -5.59 27.63 16.07
N SER A 574 -5.02 28.46 16.93
CA SER A 574 -4.25 29.63 16.51
C SER A 574 -2.93 29.73 17.29
N VAL A 575 -1.90 30.35 16.73
CA VAL A 575 -0.59 30.53 17.39
C VAL A 575 0.03 31.89 17.07
N ASN A 576 0.80 32.41 18.02
CA ASN A 576 1.70 33.55 17.90
C ASN A 576 2.97 33.31 18.75
N VAL A 577 4.11 33.74 18.22
CA VAL A 577 5.37 33.83 18.93
C VAL A 577 5.75 35.31 19.06
N PRO A 578 5.91 35.86 20.27
CA PRO A 578 6.39 37.22 20.46
C PRO A 578 7.77 37.40 19.82
N GLU A 579 8.04 38.59 19.29
CA GLU A 579 9.31 38.92 18.61
C GLU A 579 10.53 38.58 19.49
N GLN A 580 10.42 38.83 20.80
CA GLN A 580 11.48 38.52 21.76
C GLN A 580 11.70 37.01 21.91
N SER A 581 10.65 36.21 22.07
CA SER A 581 10.72 34.75 22.22
C SER A 581 11.25 34.06 20.97
N ALA A 582 10.86 34.55 19.78
CA ALA A 582 11.41 34.10 18.51
C ALA A 582 12.91 34.43 18.45
N SER A 583 13.30 35.69 18.65
CA SER A 583 14.71 36.11 18.54
C SER A 583 15.67 35.44 19.54
N SER A 584 15.19 35.06 20.73
CA SER A 584 15.98 34.37 21.77
C SER A 584 15.95 32.85 21.65
N GLY A 585 14.94 32.27 21.01
CA GLY A 585 14.64 30.83 21.03
C GLY A 585 14.08 30.34 22.39
N THR A 586 13.82 31.26 23.34
CA THR A 586 13.37 30.94 24.69
C THR A 586 12.43 32.03 25.23
N GLY A 587 11.24 31.64 25.67
CA GLY A 587 10.26 32.56 26.25
C GLY A 587 8.84 32.08 25.99
N ASP A 588 7.91 33.02 26.09
CA ASP A 588 6.49 32.75 25.97
C ASP A 588 6.09 32.42 24.53
N ILE A 589 5.19 31.46 24.35
CA ILE A 589 4.41 31.22 23.14
C ILE A 589 2.92 31.32 23.48
N TYR A 590 2.13 31.87 22.57
CA TYR A 590 0.70 32.08 22.73
C TYR A 590 -0.07 31.20 21.75
N PHE A 591 -1.04 30.42 22.21
CA PHE A 591 -1.91 29.64 21.34
C PHE A 591 -3.37 29.65 21.82
N GLN A 592 -4.30 29.50 20.87
CA GLN A 592 -5.74 29.41 21.12
C GLN A 592 -6.23 28.01 20.72
N LEU A 593 -7.09 27.41 21.55
CA LEU A 593 -7.94 26.27 21.18
C LEU A 593 -9.39 26.74 21.13
N SER A 594 -10.15 26.39 20.09
CA SER A 594 -11.58 26.69 19.99
C SER A 594 -12.37 25.53 19.41
N ALA A 595 -13.40 25.06 20.12
CA ALA A 595 -14.27 23.95 19.70
C ALA A 595 -15.68 24.05 20.30
N PRO A 596 -16.72 23.43 19.73
CA PRO A 596 -18.05 23.39 20.34
C PRO A 596 -18.12 22.61 21.67
N VAL A 597 -19.11 22.92 22.50
CA VAL A 597 -19.41 22.16 23.74
C VAL A 597 -19.97 20.74 23.50
N THR A 598 -20.01 20.26 22.26
CA THR A 598 -20.33 18.86 21.92
C THR A 598 -19.14 17.92 22.08
N TYR A 599 -17.93 18.47 22.27
CA TYR A 599 -16.74 17.71 22.57
C TYR A 599 -16.57 17.56 24.09
N SER A 600 -16.28 16.34 24.52
CA SER A 600 -16.00 16.01 25.92
C SER A 600 -14.68 16.67 26.36
N TRP A 601 -13.68 16.60 25.47
CA TRP A 601 -12.40 17.30 25.54
C TRP A 601 -11.82 17.48 24.13
N VAL A 602 -10.95 18.48 23.97
CA VAL A 602 -10.15 18.74 22.75
C VAL A 602 -8.71 19.04 23.16
N ALA A 603 -7.73 18.55 22.40
CA ALA A 603 -6.31 18.75 22.65
C ALA A 603 -5.59 19.35 21.44
N LEU A 604 -4.62 20.21 21.73
CA LEU A 604 -3.51 20.60 20.86
C LEU A 604 -2.22 20.09 21.51
N ALA A 605 -1.24 19.64 20.73
CA ALA A 605 0.04 19.18 21.29
C ALA A 605 1.22 19.50 20.37
N GLN A 606 2.42 19.62 20.94
CA GLN A 606 3.68 19.80 20.20
C GLN A 606 4.39 18.46 20.02
N GLY A 607 4.85 18.16 18.82
CA GLY A 607 5.53 16.91 18.45
C GLY A 607 4.86 16.18 17.28
N THR A 608 5.41 15.02 16.90
CA THR A 608 5.00 14.23 15.71
C THR A 608 4.13 13.01 16.03
N MET A 609 4.11 12.54 17.27
CA MET A 609 3.26 11.43 17.74
C MET A 609 2.82 11.61 19.19
N MET A 610 1.81 10.84 19.64
CA MET A 610 1.29 10.92 21.02
C MET A 610 2.36 10.64 22.09
N SER A 611 3.32 9.77 21.79
CA SER A 611 4.46 9.52 22.67
C SER A 611 5.35 10.76 22.77
N ASN A 612 5.72 11.13 23.99
CA ASN A 612 6.61 12.25 24.34
C ASN A 612 6.10 13.66 23.97
N ALA A 613 4.92 13.82 23.38
CA ALA A 613 4.36 15.14 23.02
C ALA A 613 4.01 16.01 24.24
N ASN A 614 4.12 17.33 24.08
CA ASN A 614 3.65 18.30 25.05
C ASN A 614 2.18 18.64 24.77
N MET A 615 1.24 18.14 25.57
CA MET A 615 -0.19 18.21 25.26
C MET A 615 -0.92 19.26 26.09
N PHE A 616 -1.88 19.96 25.49
CA PHE A 616 -2.75 20.96 26.12
C PHE A 616 -4.20 20.59 25.88
N LEU A 617 -4.85 20.01 26.90
CA LEU A 617 -6.25 19.61 26.82
C LEU A 617 -7.16 20.72 27.34
N MET A 618 -8.29 20.91 26.66
CA MET A 618 -9.38 21.81 27.00
C MET A 618 -10.68 21.01 27.17
N TYR A 619 -11.37 21.21 28.29
CA TYR A 619 -12.72 20.71 28.54
C TYR A 619 -13.51 21.68 29.43
N SER A 620 -14.81 21.47 29.61
CA SER A 620 -15.65 22.37 30.39
C SER A 620 -15.35 22.33 31.90
N SER A 621 -15.42 23.50 32.54
CA SER A 621 -15.39 23.68 34.00
C SER A 621 -16.61 23.04 34.68
N ALA A 622 -16.54 22.84 36.00
CA ALA A 622 -17.60 22.22 36.79
C ALA A 622 -18.94 22.98 36.75
N ASP A 623 -18.91 24.29 36.49
CA ASP A 623 -20.12 25.12 36.34
C ASP A 623 -20.65 25.20 34.88
N GLY A 624 -19.91 24.64 33.92
CA GLY A 624 -20.25 24.62 32.50
C GLY A 624 -20.19 25.99 31.80
N ARG A 625 -19.48 26.98 32.38
CA ARG A 625 -19.37 28.36 31.85
C ARG A 625 -17.96 28.76 31.43
N ASN A 626 -16.96 28.02 31.88
CA ASN A 626 -15.56 28.27 31.61
C ASN A 626 -14.89 26.98 31.09
N VAL A 627 -13.61 27.07 30.79
CA VAL A 627 -12.78 25.94 30.37
C VAL A 627 -11.72 25.62 31.41
N THR A 628 -11.42 24.34 31.55
CA THR A 628 -10.30 23.80 32.31
C THR A 628 -9.19 23.46 31.34
N LEU A 629 -8.03 24.09 31.51
CA LEU A 629 -6.81 23.77 30.78
C LEU A 629 -6.04 22.68 31.55
N SER A 630 -5.59 21.67 30.82
CA SER A 630 -4.95 20.48 31.36
C SER A 630 -3.69 20.17 30.53
N PRO A 631 -2.52 20.74 30.88
CA PRO A 631 -1.23 20.30 30.34
C PRO A 631 -0.97 18.84 30.71
N ARG A 632 -0.54 18.01 29.75
CA ARG A 632 -0.26 16.58 29.95
C ARG A 632 0.92 16.10 29.12
N THR A 633 1.47 14.95 29.52
CA THR A 633 2.47 14.19 28.77
C THR A 633 2.26 12.68 28.98
N THR A 634 2.89 11.87 28.13
CA THR A 634 2.97 10.41 28.22
C THR A 634 4.18 9.91 27.43
N SER A 635 4.72 8.74 27.79
CA SER A 635 5.82 8.07 27.07
C SER A 635 5.33 6.96 26.11
N GLY A 636 4.03 6.96 25.76
CA GLY A 636 3.44 6.00 24.84
C GLY A 636 1.93 6.19 24.67
N HIS A 637 1.28 5.25 23.96
CA HIS A 637 -0.15 5.31 23.62
C HIS A 637 -1.08 4.92 24.79
N THR A 638 -0.91 5.56 25.93
CA THR A 638 -1.69 5.40 27.17
C THR A 638 -2.29 6.74 27.60
N MET A 639 -3.34 6.73 28.43
CA MET A 639 -4.01 7.96 28.88
C MET A 639 -2.99 8.92 29.50
N PRO A 640 -2.76 10.11 28.92
CA PRO A 640 -1.71 11.01 29.36
C PRO A 640 -2.05 11.61 30.73
N THR A 641 -1.01 11.84 31.52
CA THR A 641 -1.10 12.33 32.91
C THR A 641 -0.81 13.81 32.99
N PHE A 642 -1.42 14.50 33.96
CA PHE A 642 -1.19 15.92 34.21
C PHE A 642 0.30 16.25 34.40
N ASN A 643 0.78 17.27 33.68
CA ASN A 643 2.16 17.75 33.73
C ASN A 643 2.27 18.97 34.67
N GLU A 644 2.70 18.73 35.91
CA GLU A 644 2.90 19.79 36.92
C GLU A 644 4.06 20.75 36.57
N ALA A 645 4.95 20.39 35.64
CA ALA A 645 6.10 21.20 35.23
C ALA A 645 5.81 22.17 34.07
N ALA A 646 4.60 22.15 33.48
CA ALA A 646 4.22 23.06 32.41
C ALA A 646 3.88 24.47 32.95
N ASP A 647 4.62 25.50 32.53
CA ASP A 647 4.30 26.91 32.81
C ASP A 647 3.22 27.41 31.84
N VAL A 648 1.99 26.93 32.02
CA VAL A 648 0.82 27.32 31.22
C VAL A 648 -0.22 28.09 32.03
N SER A 649 -0.85 29.08 31.40
CA SER A 649 -1.96 29.83 32.00
C SER A 649 -3.03 30.20 30.99
N LEU A 650 -4.29 30.18 31.44
CA LEU A 650 -5.43 30.69 30.68
C LEU A 650 -5.47 32.21 30.74
N LEU A 651 -5.68 32.84 29.59
CA LEU A 651 -5.69 34.28 29.38
C LEU A 651 -7.13 34.82 29.22
N GLU A 652 -7.25 36.15 29.24
CA GLU A 652 -8.51 36.84 28.95
C GLU A 652 -9.08 36.44 27.57
N GLY A 653 -10.40 36.33 27.48
CA GLY A 653 -11.10 35.77 26.33
C GLY A 653 -11.33 34.26 26.37
N SER A 654 -10.72 33.53 27.32
CA SER A 654 -11.03 32.12 27.57
C SER A 654 -12.41 31.95 28.23
N GLY A 655 -13.15 30.90 27.86
CA GLY A 655 -14.42 30.52 28.49
C GLY A 655 -15.37 29.76 27.56
N ILE A 656 -16.63 29.66 27.98
CA ILE A 656 -17.72 29.08 27.16
C ILE A 656 -18.74 30.16 26.80
N SER A 657 -18.85 30.45 25.51
CA SER A 657 -19.80 31.42 24.94
C SER A 657 -20.41 30.89 23.65
N ASP A 658 -21.70 31.14 23.43
CA ASP A 658 -22.44 30.75 22.21
C ASP A 658 -22.28 29.27 21.80
N GLY A 659 -22.11 28.39 22.80
CA GLY A 659 -21.94 26.95 22.58
C GLY A 659 -20.53 26.54 22.12
N ARG A 660 -19.54 27.42 22.20
CA ARG A 660 -18.12 27.11 21.96
C ARG A 660 -17.28 27.29 23.23
N MET A 661 -16.40 26.34 23.47
CA MET A 661 -15.27 26.41 24.38
C MET A 661 -14.11 27.11 23.67
N THR A 662 -13.49 28.10 24.33
CA THR A 662 -12.27 28.76 23.84
C THR A 662 -11.27 28.85 24.98
N ALA A 663 -10.01 28.46 24.73
CA ALA A 663 -8.89 28.61 25.64
C ALA A 663 -7.80 29.43 24.97
N ASN A 664 -7.56 30.64 25.45
CA ASN A 664 -6.38 31.44 25.12
C ASN A 664 -5.27 31.06 26.11
N VAL A 665 -4.13 30.58 25.64
CA VAL A 665 -3.08 30.00 26.48
C VAL A 665 -1.77 30.77 26.27
N ARG A 666 -1.14 31.18 27.38
CA ARG A 666 0.29 31.50 27.44
C ARG A 666 1.02 30.25 27.89
N CYS A 667 2.15 29.94 27.26
CA CYS A 667 3.09 28.95 27.77
C CYS A 667 4.52 29.49 27.82
N GLY A 668 5.14 29.55 29.01
CA GLY A 668 6.48 30.11 29.20
C GLY A 668 7.65 29.13 29.08
N ASN A 669 7.38 27.82 28.98
CA ASN A 669 8.41 26.79 28.78
C ASN A 669 8.09 25.79 27.65
N CYS A 670 7.16 26.10 26.75
CA CYS A 670 6.78 25.19 25.65
C CYS A 670 7.85 25.04 24.55
N ASN A 671 9.01 25.68 24.67
CA ASN A 671 10.18 25.34 23.86
C ASN A 671 10.92 24.09 24.38
N ARG A 672 10.70 23.67 25.64
CA ARG A 672 11.31 22.48 26.23
C ARG A 672 10.52 21.91 27.43
N TRP A 673 10.21 20.62 27.35
CA TRP A 673 9.64 19.83 28.44
C TRP A 673 10.51 18.59 28.72
N ASP A 674 10.14 17.77 29.70
CA ASP A 674 10.98 16.67 30.19
C ASP A 674 11.28 15.59 29.14
N THR A 675 10.42 15.44 28.13
CA THR A 675 10.50 14.40 27.08
C THR A 675 10.75 14.94 25.68
N GLY A 676 10.96 16.26 25.50
CA GLY A 676 11.13 16.85 24.17
C GLY A 676 11.40 18.35 24.16
N THR A 677 11.65 18.86 22.95
CA THR A 677 11.92 20.28 22.66
C THR A 677 11.22 20.69 21.38
N MET A 678 10.86 21.96 21.27
CA MET A 678 10.34 22.55 20.03
C MET A 678 10.98 23.91 19.81
N SER A 679 11.47 24.16 18.60
CA SER A 679 12.01 25.48 18.24
C SER A 679 10.91 26.54 18.24
N LEU A 680 11.19 27.74 18.75
CA LEU A 680 10.36 28.93 18.55
C LEU A 680 10.78 29.72 17.30
N GLN A 681 11.70 29.17 16.49
CA GLN A 681 12.28 29.75 15.28
C GLN A 681 12.11 28.79 14.10
N GLY A 682 11.82 29.32 12.91
CA GLY A 682 11.77 28.56 11.66
C GLY A 682 10.37 28.26 11.13
N SER A 683 10.33 27.54 10.02
CA SER A 683 9.13 27.28 9.21
C SER A 683 8.43 25.95 9.48
N ASN A 684 9.09 25.02 10.17
CA ASN A 684 8.63 23.63 10.33
C ASN A 684 8.53 23.32 11.84
N SER A 685 7.35 23.55 12.41
CA SER A 685 7.02 23.19 13.80
C SER A 685 5.90 22.16 13.78
N ASP A 686 6.13 20.97 14.33
CA ASP A 686 5.14 19.88 14.34
C ASP A 686 4.12 20.01 15.47
N TRP A 687 2.84 19.90 15.11
CA TRP A 687 1.72 19.91 16.03
C TRP A 687 0.76 18.75 15.76
N LEU A 688 0.14 18.27 16.84
CA LEU A 688 -0.92 17.27 16.82
C LEU A 688 -2.19 17.86 17.39
N TYR A 689 -3.31 17.26 17.01
CA TYR A 689 -4.56 17.48 17.69
C TYR A 689 -5.31 16.16 17.90
N ALA A 690 -6.14 16.11 18.93
CA ALA A 690 -7.02 14.98 19.22
C ALA A 690 -8.25 15.47 19.99
N HIS A 691 -9.36 14.74 19.91
CA HIS A 691 -10.55 15.06 20.70
C HIS A 691 -11.41 13.82 20.94
N HIS A 692 -12.42 13.97 21.79
CA HIS A 692 -13.45 12.95 21.99
C HIS A 692 -14.83 13.59 21.98
N GLN A 693 -15.70 13.23 21.05
CA GLN A 693 -17.07 13.76 20.99
C GLN A 693 -17.96 13.07 22.04
N GLY A 694 -18.69 13.84 22.86
CA GLY A 694 -19.50 13.25 23.91
C GLY A 694 -20.03 14.22 24.97
N SER A 695 -20.46 13.67 26.10
CA SER A 695 -20.87 14.48 27.26
C SER A 695 -19.70 15.35 27.76
N PRO A 696 -19.90 16.65 28.02
CA PRO A 696 -18.85 17.49 28.59
C PRO A 696 -18.37 16.96 29.94
N ILE A 697 -17.06 17.01 30.19
CA ILE A 697 -16.45 16.51 31.43
C ILE A 697 -16.96 17.27 32.65
N ASN A 698 -17.19 18.59 32.53
CA ASN A 698 -17.65 19.48 33.60
C ASN A 698 -16.86 19.29 34.90
N SER A 699 -15.56 19.57 34.85
CA SER A 699 -14.66 19.42 35.99
C SER A 699 -13.60 20.51 36.01
N ASP A 700 -13.33 21.06 37.19
CA ASP A 700 -12.21 21.98 37.44
C ASP A 700 -10.90 21.23 37.75
N ASP A 701 -10.94 19.90 37.85
CA ASP A 701 -9.76 19.05 38.05
C ASP A 701 -8.97 18.90 36.75
N ALA A 702 -7.76 19.46 36.71
CA ALA A 702 -6.85 19.38 35.57
C ALA A 702 -6.27 17.97 35.34
N ASN A 703 -6.43 17.02 36.27
CA ASN A 703 -6.05 15.62 36.11
C ASN A 703 -7.27 14.68 35.94
N ALA A 704 -8.43 15.23 35.57
CA ALA A 704 -9.65 14.44 35.35
C ALA A 704 -9.40 13.27 34.35
N PRO A 705 -9.97 12.08 34.57
CA PRO A 705 -9.85 10.97 33.63
C PRO A 705 -10.56 11.31 32.32
N ILE A 706 -9.89 11.07 31.20
CA ILE A 706 -10.40 11.30 29.85
C ILE A 706 -10.63 9.97 29.15
N LEU A 707 -11.63 9.93 28.26
CA LEU A 707 -11.79 8.81 27.33
C LEU A 707 -10.79 8.96 26.17
N GLN A 708 -10.37 7.83 25.58
CA GLN A 708 -9.52 7.82 24.39
C GLN A 708 -10.19 8.63 23.26
N HIS A 709 -9.38 9.37 22.50
CA HIS A 709 -9.87 10.16 21.37
C HIS A 709 -10.60 9.29 20.35
N ASP A 710 -11.65 9.85 19.75
CA ASP A 710 -12.34 9.23 18.60
C ASP A 710 -11.77 9.72 17.25
N ARG A 711 -11.06 10.87 17.24
CA ARG A 711 -10.25 11.33 16.11
C ARG A 711 -9.01 12.09 16.57
N GLN A 712 -7.96 12.00 15.75
CA GLN A 712 -6.66 12.64 15.92
C GLN A 712 -6.02 12.93 14.56
N GLY A 713 -5.06 13.85 14.52
CA GLY A 713 -4.27 14.16 13.33
C GLY A 713 -3.08 15.08 13.65
N GLY A 714 -2.29 15.41 12.63
CA GLY A 714 -1.14 16.30 12.73
C GLY A 714 -1.15 17.39 11.67
N PHE A 715 -0.43 18.48 11.93
CA PHE A 715 -0.19 19.58 11.00
C PHE A 715 1.09 20.34 11.42
N GLN A 716 1.68 21.08 10.50
CA GLN A 716 2.82 21.96 10.80
C GLN A 716 2.41 23.44 10.80
N TRP A 717 3.12 24.23 11.61
CA TRP A 717 3.05 25.69 11.56
C TRP A 717 4.42 26.30 11.24
N ASP A 718 4.41 27.27 10.33
CA ASP A 718 5.51 28.19 10.12
C ASP A 718 5.50 29.27 11.21
N LEU A 719 6.24 29.04 12.28
CA LEU A 719 6.29 29.95 13.41
C LEU A 719 6.92 31.30 13.05
N SER A 720 7.72 31.39 11.98
CA SER A 720 8.20 32.69 11.47
C SER A 720 7.04 33.58 10.98
N ARG A 721 5.99 32.99 10.39
CA ARG A 721 4.76 33.69 10.00
C ARG A 721 3.80 33.97 11.16
N ALA A 722 3.99 33.28 12.29
CA ALA A 722 3.35 33.58 13.56
C ALA A 722 4.19 34.52 14.45
N THR A 723 5.36 34.98 13.99
CA THR A 723 6.26 35.83 14.77
C THR A 723 5.86 37.29 14.69
N GLY A 724 5.81 37.96 15.84
CA GLY A 724 5.70 39.41 15.94
C GLY A 724 4.90 39.86 17.17
N GLY A 725 4.96 41.16 17.43
CA GLY A 725 4.27 41.82 18.54
C GLY A 725 5.00 41.75 19.89
N SER A 726 4.39 42.36 20.90
CA SER A 726 4.86 42.30 22.29
C SER A 726 4.45 41.01 22.99
N ASP A 727 5.12 40.70 24.09
CA ASP A 727 4.80 39.59 24.97
C ASP A 727 3.51 39.85 25.78
N THR A 728 2.37 39.74 25.09
CA THR A 728 1.02 40.10 25.54
C THR A 728 -0.03 39.30 24.76
N ASN A 729 -1.17 38.97 25.37
CA ASN A 729 -2.25 38.17 24.77
C ASN A 729 -2.70 38.67 23.37
N PRO A 730 -2.33 37.98 22.27
CA PRO A 730 -2.54 38.48 20.91
C PRO A 730 -3.97 38.25 20.39
N PHE A 731 -4.76 37.43 21.09
CA PHE A 731 -6.11 37.02 20.70
C PHE A 731 -7.21 38.02 21.10
N THR A 732 -6.84 39.10 21.81
CA THR A 732 -7.77 40.14 22.28
C THR A 732 -7.52 41.52 21.68
N ASP A 733 -6.42 41.73 20.96
CA ASP A 733 -6.03 43.04 20.43
C ASP A 733 -6.58 43.34 19.03
N ALA A 734 -7.08 44.56 18.84
CA ALA A 734 -7.65 45.02 17.58
C ALA A 734 -6.61 45.41 16.51
N ALA A 735 -5.32 45.20 16.78
CA ALA A 735 -4.19 45.55 15.91
C ALA A 735 -3.40 44.32 15.42
N THR A 736 -3.95 43.11 15.63
CA THR A 736 -3.36 41.83 15.22
C THR A 736 -3.59 41.57 13.73
N THR A 737 -2.55 41.11 13.02
CA THR A 737 -2.69 40.60 11.64
C THR A 737 -2.89 39.10 11.69
N THR A 738 -4.15 38.66 11.56
CA THR A 738 -4.50 37.24 11.49
C THR A 738 -4.30 36.72 10.07
N THR A 739 -3.37 35.78 9.90
CA THR A 739 -3.17 35.07 8.64
C THR A 739 -3.86 33.71 8.73
N THR A 740 -5.03 33.60 8.12
CA THR A 740 -5.79 32.35 8.07
C THR A 740 -5.11 31.37 7.13
N THR A 741 -4.43 30.37 7.68
CA THR A 741 -4.06 29.15 6.96
C THR A 741 -5.27 28.23 6.95
N SER A 742 -6.20 28.47 6.01
CA SER A 742 -7.28 27.54 5.74
C SER A 742 -6.67 26.19 5.32
N PRO A 743 -6.85 25.09 6.08
CA PRO A 743 -6.67 23.79 5.47
C PRO A 743 -7.74 23.66 4.39
N SER A 744 -7.34 23.21 3.19
CA SER A 744 -8.28 22.80 2.15
C SER A 744 -9.20 21.74 2.74
N ALA A 745 -10.49 22.08 2.90
CA ALA A 745 -11.44 21.22 3.59
C ALA A 745 -11.50 19.85 2.93
N GLY A 746 -11.17 18.81 3.68
CA GLY A 746 -11.24 17.42 3.23
C GLY A 746 -12.70 16.97 3.06
N GLU A 747 -13.33 17.34 1.95
CA GLU A 747 -14.63 16.83 1.50
C GLU A 747 -14.58 15.37 1.00
N GLY A 748 -13.91 14.50 1.76
CA GLY A 748 -13.76 13.06 1.51
C GLY A 748 -14.46 12.17 2.53
N GLN A 749 -15.12 12.77 3.54
CA GLN A 749 -15.94 11.99 4.45
C GLN A 749 -17.10 11.37 3.66
N GLN A 750 -17.12 10.04 3.61
CA GLN A 750 -18.25 9.33 3.03
C GLN A 750 -19.53 9.75 3.77
N SER A 751 -20.68 9.63 3.10
CA SER A 751 -21.98 9.98 3.71
C SER A 751 -22.34 9.21 4.98
N TRP A 752 -21.58 8.16 5.33
CA TRP A 752 -21.61 7.50 6.64
C TRP A 752 -20.93 8.32 7.75
N GLU A 753 -19.76 8.90 7.46
CA GLU A 753 -18.90 9.64 8.38
C GLU A 753 -19.39 11.07 8.63
N ARG A 754 -20.07 11.68 7.65
CA ARG A 754 -20.77 12.98 7.80
C ARG A 754 -21.98 12.93 8.75
N LEU A 755 -22.38 11.73 9.21
CA LEU A 755 -23.53 11.54 10.10
C LEU A 755 -23.06 11.45 11.55
N SER A 756 -23.75 12.15 12.45
CA SER A 756 -23.48 12.04 13.89
C SER A 756 -23.51 10.58 14.36
N THR A 757 -22.72 10.25 15.39
CA THR A 757 -22.61 8.88 15.95
C THR A 757 -23.98 8.30 16.34
N GLN A 758 -24.93 9.15 16.77
CA GLN A 758 -26.32 8.74 17.02
C GLN A 758 -27.05 8.31 15.75
N THR A 759 -26.79 8.97 14.62
CA THR A 759 -27.40 8.68 13.32
C THR A 759 -26.75 7.47 12.64
N GLN A 760 -25.42 7.35 12.71
CA GLN A 760 -24.67 6.14 12.36
C GLN A 760 -25.24 4.90 13.08
N MET A 761 -25.35 4.96 14.41
CA MET A 761 -25.92 3.87 15.21
C MET A 761 -27.39 3.58 14.86
N ARG A 762 -28.18 4.57 14.44
CA ARG A 762 -29.54 4.33 13.92
C ARG A 762 -29.51 3.58 12.59
N PHE A 763 -28.60 3.90 11.68
CA PHE A 763 -28.48 3.17 10.41
C PHE A 763 -28.07 1.71 10.63
N VAL A 764 -27.11 1.42 11.51
CA VAL A 764 -26.77 0.03 11.93
C VAL A 764 -27.98 -0.68 12.55
N GLN A 765 -28.72 -0.01 13.43
CA GLN A 765 -29.95 -0.57 14.02
C GLN A 765 -31.05 -0.83 12.98
N VAL A 766 -31.24 0.05 12.00
CA VAL A 766 -32.23 -0.11 10.93
C VAL A 766 -31.83 -1.24 9.99
N HIS A 767 -30.55 -1.33 9.60
CA HIS A 767 -30.00 -2.47 8.85
C HIS A 767 -30.29 -3.79 9.55
N GLY A 768 -29.84 -3.92 10.81
CA GLY A 768 -30.02 -5.14 11.61
C GLY A 768 -31.49 -5.49 11.83
N THR A 769 -32.37 -4.49 12.01
CA THR A 769 -33.81 -4.69 12.18
C THR A 769 -34.48 -5.20 10.89
N LEU A 770 -34.16 -4.61 9.74
CA LEU A 770 -34.71 -5.02 8.45
C LEU A 770 -34.24 -6.43 8.05
N ALA A 771 -32.94 -6.70 8.19
CA ALA A 771 -32.37 -8.03 7.93
C ALA A 771 -32.97 -9.10 8.86
N SER A 772 -33.11 -8.80 10.16
CA SER A 772 -33.77 -9.68 11.13
C SER A 772 -35.25 -9.92 10.78
N LEU A 773 -35.99 -8.88 10.41
CA LEU A 773 -37.40 -9.01 10.04
C LEU A 773 -37.58 -9.92 8.80
N ALA A 774 -36.68 -9.82 7.82
CA ALA A 774 -36.70 -10.69 6.64
C ALA A 774 -36.42 -12.16 7.01
N PHE A 775 -35.27 -12.45 7.67
CA PHE A 775 -34.81 -13.83 7.89
C PHE A 775 -35.38 -14.52 9.13
N VAL A 776 -35.69 -13.79 10.20
CA VAL A 776 -36.23 -14.35 11.45
C VAL A 776 -37.77 -14.37 11.45
N ALA A 777 -38.46 -13.53 10.68
CA ALA A 777 -39.93 -13.50 10.67
C ALA A 777 -40.55 -13.82 9.30
N ILE A 778 -40.27 -13.03 8.26
CA ILE A 778 -41.06 -13.04 7.02
C ILE A 778 -40.80 -14.32 6.19
N PHE A 779 -39.53 -14.62 5.86
CA PHE A 779 -39.19 -15.79 5.05
C PHE A 779 -39.64 -17.12 5.74
N PRO A 780 -39.33 -17.37 7.03
CA PRO A 780 -39.79 -18.57 7.74
C PRO A 780 -41.31 -18.70 7.73
N THR A 781 -42.04 -17.63 8.05
CA THR A 781 -43.50 -17.64 8.14
C THR A 781 -44.14 -18.04 6.81
N GLY A 782 -43.68 -17.47 5.69
CA GLY A 782 -44.19 -17.82 4.36
C GLY A 782 -43.93 -19.28 3.98
N ALA A 783 -42.82 -19.87 4.41
CA ALA A 783 -42.51 -21.27 4.18
C ALA A 783 -43.27 -22.23 5.12
N ILE A 784 -43.49 -21.84 6.38
CA ILE A 784 -44.30 -22.58 7.37
C ILE A 784 -45.77 -22.64 6.90
N LEU A 785 -46.34 -21.53 6.43
CA LEU A 785 -47.73 -21.45 5.98
C LEU A 785 -48.05 -22.48 4.87
N VAL A 786 -47.14 -22.69 3.91
CA VAL A 786 -47.31 -23.69 2.83
C VAL A 786 -47.34 -25.14 3.34
N ARG A 787 -46.78 -25.40 4.54
CA ARG A 787 -46.76 -26.74 5.16
C ARG A 787 -47.93 -26.98 6.10
N LEU A 788 -48.37 -25.97 6.83
CA LEU A 788 -49.38 -26.11 7.90
C LEU A 788 -50.80 -25.66 7.50
N ALA A 789 -50.93 -24.63 6.66
CA ALA A 789 -52.23 -24.09 6.25
C ALA A 789 -52.77 -24.74 4.94
N SER A 790 -54.08 -24.61 4.71
CA SER A 790 -54.75 -25.15 3.51
C SER A 790 -55.96 -24.30 3.14
N PHE A 791 -55.76 -23.26 2.33
CA PHE A 791 -56.83 -22.37 1.85
C PHE A 791 -56.64 -21.98 0.38
N ARG A 792 -57.71 -21.50 -0.27
CA ARG A 792 -57.71 -21.07 -1.67
C ARG A 792 -56.89 -19.78 -1.80
N GLY A 793 -55.74 -19.87 -2.48
CA GLY A 793 -54.81 -18.74 -2.66
C GLY A 793 -53.46 -18.92 -1.98
N LEU A 794 -53.26 -19.96 -1.16
CA LEU A 794 -52.04 -20.21 -0.36
C LEU A 794 -50.71 -20.02 -1.13
N VAL A 795 -50.63 -20.45 -2.39
CA VAL A 795 -49.40 -20.28 -3.22
C VAL A 795 -49.13 -18.82 -3.57
N TRP A 796 -50.17 -18.01 -3.80
CA TRP A 796 -50.04 -16.57 -4.01
C TRP A 796 -49.71 -15.84 -2.70
N THR A 797 -50.28 -16.26 -1.58
CA THR A 797 -49.91 -15.75 -0.24
C THR A 797 -48.44 -16.04 0.08
N HIS A 798 -47.97 -17.25 -0.21
CA HIS A 798 -46.55 -17.60 -0.11
C HIS A 798 -45.69 -16.72 -1.01
N GLY A 799 -45.95 -16.70 -2.32
CA GLY A 799 -45.18 -15.90 -3.27
C GLY A 799 -45.14 -14.42 -2.90
N GLY A 800 -46.27 -13.82 -2.54
CA GLY A 800 -46.35 -12.44 -2.08
C GLY A 800 -45.54 -12.17 -0.81
N LEU A 801 -45.61 -13.07 0.19
CA LEU A 801 -44.86 -12.91 1.43
C LEU A 801 -43.35 -13.14 1.24
N GLN A 802 -42.93 -14.03 0.34
CA GLN A 802 -41.52 -14.20 -0.02
C GLN A 802 -40.98 -12.99 -0.81
N VAL A 803 -41.75 -12.44 -1.76
CA VAL A 803 -41.36 -11.22 -2.49
C VAL A 803 -41.29 -10.01 -1.56
N PHE A 804 -42.22 -9.88 -0.61
CA PHE A 804 -42.16 -8.84 0.42
C PHE A 804 -40.93 -9.01 1.33
N GLY A 805 -40.64 -10.24 1.79
CA GLY A 805 -39.43 -10.53 2.56
C GLY A 805 -38.14 -10.21 1.81
N TYR A 806 -38.12 -10.47 0.49
CA TYR A 806 -36.99 -10.09 -0.36
C TYR A 806 -36.87 -8.58 -0.54
N ALA A 807 -37.97 -7.84 -0.71
CA ALA A 807 -37.92 -6.37 -0.76
C ALA A 807 -37.40 -5.75 0.56
N VAL A 808 -37.83 -6.28 1.71
CA VAL A 808 -37.31 -5.89 3.03
C VAL A 808 -35.82 -6.23 3.16
N PHE A 809 -35.40 -7.40 2.68
CA PHE A 809 -33.98 -7.78 2.69
C PHE A 809 -33.14 -6.94 1.74
N VAL A 810 -33.60 -6.58 0.53
CA VAL A 810 -32.90 -5.66 -0.38
C VAL A 810 -32.70 -4.30 0.28
N ALA A 811 -33.70 -3.76 0.98
CA ALA A 811 -33.54 -2.51 1.74
C ALA A 811 -32.53 -2.64 2.89
N GLY A 812 -32.55 -3.77 3.62
CA GLY A 812 -31.56 -4.07 4.65
C GLY A 812 -30.15 -4.21 4.08
N ALA A 813 -29.98 -4.98 3.01
CA ALA A 813 -28.69 -5.24 2.36
C ALA A 813 -28.11 -3.98 1.71
N GLY A 814 -28.93 -3.16 1.03
CA GLY A 814 -28.49 -1.87 0.49
C GLY A 814 -27.95 -0.95 1.58
N LEU A 815 -28.60 -0.91 2.75
CA LEU A 815 -28.08 -0.18 3.91
C LEU A 815 -26.85 -0.85 4.54
N GLY A 816 -26.74 -2.17 4.47
CA GLY A 816 -25.55 -2.91 4.94
C GLY A 816 -24.31 -2.61 4.08
N ILE A 817 -24.46 -2.58 2.75
CA ILE A 817 -23.41 -2.19 1.81
C ILE A 817 -23.00 -0.73 2.05
N PHE A 818 -23.97 0.17 2.24
CA PHE A 818 -23.72 1.58 2.58
C PHE A 818 -22.89 1.75 3.86
N ILE A 819 -23.15 0.97 4.91
CA ILE A 819 -22.37 0.98 6.16
C ILE A 819 -21.00 0.34 5.95
N ALA A 820 -20.93 -0.79 5.25
CA ALA A 820 -19.68 -1.55 5.07
C ALA A 820 -18.67 -0.85 4.15
N ASN A 821 -19.12 -0.08 3.16
CA ASN A 821 -18.27 0.78 2.33
C ASN A 821 -17.57 1.90 3.12
N GLY A 822 -18.19 2.36 4.21
CA GLY A 822 -17.65 3.43 5.06
C GLY A 822 -16.77 2.93 6.21
N LEU A 823 -16.47 1.63 6.28
CA LEU A 823 -15.70 0.99 7.37
C LEU A 823 -14.84 -0.21 6.88
N ASP A 824 -14.66 -0.37 5.56
CA ASP A 824 -14.02 -1.51 4.87
C ASP A 824 -14.48 -2.93 5.29
N TYR A 825 -15.68 -3.06 5.88
CA TYR A 825 -16.21 -4.35 6.34
C TYR A 825 -16.78 -5.24 5.23
N LEU A 826 -16.56 -4.95 3.95
CA LEU A 826 -17.04 -5.82 2.86
C LEU A 826 -16.34 -7.19 2.82
N ARG A 827 -15.11 -7.27 3.35
CA ARG A 827 -14.33 -8.52 3.45
C ARG A 827 -14.72 -9.38 4.66
N GLU A 828 -15.53 -8.87 5.58
CA GLU A 828 -15.98 -9.62 6.75
C GLU A 828 -16.91 -10.79 6.39
N PRO A 829 -16.85 -11.94 7.09
CA PRO A 829 -17.73 -13.08 6.82
C PRO A 829 -19.22 -12.74 6.84
N HIS A 830 -19.62 -11.76 7.65
CA HIS A 830 -21.00 -11.27 7.70
C HIS A 830 -21.47 -10.65 6.37
N ALA A 831 -20.63 -9.80 5.77
CA ALA A 831 -20.92 -9.11 4.52
C ALA A 831 -20.89 -10.09 3.33
N ILE A 832 -19.88 -10.97 3.27
CA ILE A 832 -19.76 -12.00 2.23
C ILE A 832 -20.98 -12.93 2.21
N ILE A 833 -21.42 -13.43 3.37
CA ILE A 833 -22.62 -14.26 3.48
C ILE A 833 -23.88 -13.46 3.12
N GLY A 834 -23.96 -12.19 3.53
CA GLY A 834 -25.07 -11.29 3.22
C GLY A 834 -25.25 -11.07 1.71
N MET A 835 -24.17 -10.72 1.01
CA MET A 835 -24.15 -10.51 -0.44
C MET A 835 -24.45 -11.80 -1.22
N THR A 836 -23.90 -12.93 -0.76
CA THR A 836 -24.20 -14.26 -1.32
C THR A 836 -25.69 -14.60 -1.21
N LEU A 837 -26.31 -14.33 -0.06
CA LEU A 837 -27.76 -14.52 0.13
C LEU A 837 -28.60 -13.56 -0.73
N LEU A 838 -28.17 -12.31 -0.90
CA LEU A 838 -28.83 -11.33 -1.77
C LEU A 838 -28.92 -11.84 -3.21
N GLY A 839 -27.79 -12.31 -3.77
CA GLY A 839 -27.73 -12.91 -5.10
C GLY A 839 -28.56 -14.19 -5.24
N ILE A 840 -28.48 -15.12 -4.27
CA ILE A 840 -29.25 -16.38 -4.30
C ILE A 840 -30.76 -16.11 -4.27
N PHE A 841 -31.23 -15.19 -3.42
CA PHE A 841 -32.66 -14.92 -3.27
C PHE A 841 -33.26 -14.13 -4.45
N PHE A 842 -32.45 -13.38 -5.21
CA PHE A 842 -32.89 -12.76 -6.47
C PHE A 842 -33.49 -13.77 -7.46
N PHE A 843 -32.89 -14.96 -7.58
CA PHE A 843 -33.34 -16.00 -8.51
C PHE A 843 -34.48 -16.88 -7.98
N MET A 844 -34.77 -16.83 -6.67
CA MET A 844 -35.78 -17.68 -6.02
C MET A 844 -37.21 -17.54 -6.57
N PRO A 845 -37.75 -16.34 -6.87
CA PRO A 845 -39.09 -16.18 -7.43
C PRO A 845 -39.25 -16.88 -8.79
N PHE A 846 -38.24 -16.77 -9.66
CA PHE A 846 -38.22 -17.43 -10.96
C PHE A 846 -38.21 -18.95 -10.82
N LEU A 847 -37.34 -19.47 -9.94
CA LEU A 847 -37.23 -20.88 -9.62
C LEU A 847 -38.55 -21.44 -9.02
N GLY A 848 -39.22 -20.67 -8.17
CA GLY A 848 -40.54 -20.99 -7.61
C GLY A 848 -41.66 -21.02 -8.65
N LEU A 849 -41.65 -20.09 -9.61
CA LEU A 849 -42.62 -20.07 -10.73
C LEU A 849 -42.42 -21.26 -11.67
N ILE A 850 -41.18 -21.62 -12.00
CA ILE A 850 -40.84 -22.82 -12.78
C ILE A 850 -41.28 -24.07 -12.02
N HIS A 851 -40.91 -24.19 -10.74
CA HIS A 851 -41.32 -25.27 -9.86
C HIS A 851 -42.84 -25.46 -9.86
N HIS A 852 -43.63 -24.40 -9.66
CA HIS A 852 -45.09 -24.50 -9.59
C HIS A 852 -45.74 -24.88 -10.92
N LYS A 853 -45.26 -24.32 -12.04
CA LYS A 853 -45.74 -24.67 -13.39
C LYS A 853 -45.47 -26.14 -13.71
N VAL A 854 -44.26 -26.63 -13.43
CA VAL A 854 -43.86 -28.02 -13.68
C VAL A 854 -44.60 -28.98 -12.73
N TYR A 855 -44.70 -28.65 -11.44
CA TYR A 855 -45.41 -29.48 -10.45
C TYR A 855 -46.90 -29.63 -10.79
N LYS A 856 -47.57 -28.58 -11.27
CA LYS A 856 -48.95 -28.67 -11.77
C LYS A 856 -49.10 -29.62 -12.97
N LYS A 857 -48.09 -29.72 -13.84
CA LYS A 857 -48.11 -30.59 -15.02
C LYS A 857 -47.78 -32.05 -14.70
N VAL A 858 -46.78 -32.28 -13.84
CA VAL A 858 -46.22 -33.63 -13.58
C VAL A 858 -46.82 -34.28 -12.33
N GLN A 859 -47.39 -33.50 -11.39
CA GLN A 859 -47.97 -33.95 -10.12
C GLN A 859 -46.99 -34.71 -9.18
N SER A 860 -45.69 -34.63 -9.46
CA SER A 860 -44.60 -35.20 -8.64
C SER A 860 -43.46 -34.19 -8.43
N ARG A 861 -42.51 -34.48 -7.52
CA ARG A 861 -41.30 -33.67 -7.35
C ARG A 861 -40.39 -33.88 -8.56
N THR A 862 -39.88 -32.79 -9.13
CA THR A 862 -38.90 -32.77 -10.23
C THR A 862 -37.60 -32.11 -9.75
N LEU A 863 -36.53 -32.10 -10.56
CA LEU A 863 -35.26 -31.45 -10.22
C LEU A 863 -35.46 -29.99 -9.76
N TRP A 864 -36.30 -29.23 -10.47
CA TRP A 864 -36.71 -27.85 -10.11
C TRP A 864 -37.44 -27.77 -8.77
N SER A 865 -38.15 -28.82 -8.36
CA SER A 865 -38.75 -28.92 -7.02
C SER A 865 -37.71 -29.10 -5.93
N TYR A 866 -36.64 -29.85 -6.18
CA TYR A 866 -35.57 -30.04 -5.20
C TYR A 866 -34.73 -28.78 -5.07
N GLY A 867 -34.33 -28.14 -6.19
CA GLY A 867 -33.60 -26.86 -6.17
C GLY A 867 -34.35 -25.77 -5.38
N HIS A 868 -35.62 -25.49 -5.70
CA HIS A 868 -36.39 -24.47 -4.99
C HIS A 868 -36.52 -24.75 -3.48
N ILE A 869 -36.79 -26.00 -3.10
CA ILE A 869 -37.05 -26.38 -1.71
C ILE A 869 -35.74 -26.44 -0.89
N PHE A 870 -34.65 -26.94 -1.47
CA PHE A 870 -33.40 -27.16 -0.74
C PHE A 870 -32.61 -25.87 -0.56
N THR A 871 -32.40 -25.12 -1.65
CA THR A 871 -31.70 -23.83 -1.60
C THR A 871 -32.46 -22.82 -0.74
N GLY A 872 -33.79 -22.83 -0.77
CA GLY A 872 -34.61 -21.99 0.12
C GLY A 872 -34.51 -22.36 1.61
N ARG A 873 -34.30 -23.64 1.95
CA ARG A 873 -34.08 -24.08 3.34
C ARG A 873 -32.71 -23.65 3.85
N ILE A 874 -31.66 -23.92 3.07
CA ILE A 874 -30.29 -23.54 3.42
C ILE A 874 -30.19 -22.03 3.55
N GLY A 875 -30.71 -21.28 2.57
CA GLY A 875 -30.65 -19.81 2.56
C GLY A 875 -31.33 -19.16 3.76
N VAL A 876 -32.48 -19.68 4.23
CA VAL A 876 -33.15 -19.16 5.43
C VAL A 876 -32.34 -19.44 6.70
N ILE A 877 -31.75 -20.62 6.83
CA ILE A 877 -30.92 -20.98 8.00
C ILE A 877 -29.61 -20.17 8.01
N LEU A 878 -28.93 -20.05 6.86
CA LEU A 878 -27.73 -19.23 6.72
C LEU A 878 -28.02 -17.75 7.03
N GLY A 879 -29.17 -17.21 6.62
CA GLY A 879 -29.56 -15.85 6.97
C GLY A 879 -29.81 -15.63 8.48
N MET A 880 -30.36 -16.62 9.19
CA MET A 880 -30.49 -16.57 10.65
C MET A 880 -29.12 -16.61 11.35
N ILE A 881 -28.18 -17.43 10.86
CA ILE A 881 -26.80 -17.46 11.35
C ILE A 881 -26.11 -16.12 11.06
N ASN A 882 -26.29 -15.58 9.85
CA ASN A 882 -25.66 -14.35 9.44
C ASN A 882 -26.11 -13.13 10.27
N GLY A 883 -27.39 -13.06 10.65
CA GLY A 883 -27.85 -12.02 11.59
C GLY A 883 -27.23 -12.14 12.99
N GLY A 884 -26.79 -13.34 13.39
CA GLY A 884 -25.99 -13.53 14.61
C GLY A 884 -24.58 -12.98 14.46
N LEU A 885 -23.91 -13.29 13.34
CA LEU A 885 -22.58 -12.73 13.00
C LEU A 885 -22.61 -11.20 12.90
N GLY A 886 -23.66 -10.62 12.33
CA GLY A 886 -23.83 -9.16 12.26
C GLY A 886 -23.96 -8.49 13.63
N LEU A 887 -24.58 -9.16 14.62
CA LEU A 887 -24.65 -8.65 15.99
C LEU A 887 -23.31 -8.77 16.74
N GLN A 888 -22.49 -9.77 16.40
CA GLN A 888 -21.13 -9.91 16.89
C GLN A 888 -20.22 -8.82 16.32
N LEU A 889 -20.24 -8.62 14.99
CA LEU A 889 -19.49 -7.58 14.30
C LEU A 889 -19.85 -6.17 14.82
N ALA A 890 -21.14 -5.89 14.99
CA ALA A 890 -21.64 -4.62 15.53
C ALA A 890 -21.45 -4.44 17.07
N HIS A 891 -20.73 -5.35 17.75
CA HIS A 891 -20.48 -5.31 19.20
C HIS A 891 -21.76 -5.03 20.03
N ALA A 892 -22.87 -5.63 19.60
CA ALA A 892 -24.19 -5.21 20.04
C ALA A 892 -24.42 -5.47 21.54
N ARG A 893 -25.07 -4.51 22.23
CA ARG A 893 -25.41 -4.64 23.66
C ARG A 893 -26.11 -5.98 23.93
N THR A 894 -25.76 -6.63 25.04
CA THR A 894 -26.24 -7.97 25.44
C THR A 894 -27.76 -8.12 25.36
N SER A 895 -28.52 -7.05 25.60
CA SER A 895 -29.99 -7.02 25.45
C SER A 895 -30.48 -7.35 24.03
N TYR A 896 -29.79 -6.85 22.99
CA TYR A 896 -30.13 -7.13 21.59
C TYR A 896 -29.73 -8.55 21.18
N VAL A 897 -28.56 -9.00 21.63
CA VAL A 897 -28.08 -10.38 21.40
C VAL A 897 -29.04 -11.40 22.01
N VAL A 898 -29.46 -11.19 23.27
CA VAL A 898 -30.45 -12.05 23.94
C VAL A 898 -31.81 -12.01 23.24
N ALA A 899 -32.31 -10.83 22.86
CA ALA A 899 -33.57 -10.71 22.15
C ALA A 899 -33.54 -11.45 20.80
N TYR A 900 -32.52 -11.21 19.98
CA TYR A 900 -32.34 -11.90 18.69
C TYR A 900 -32.25 -13.42 18.87
N GLY A 901 -31.40 -13.89 19.80
CA GLY A 901 -31.20 -15.32 20.07
C GLY A 901 -32.49 -16.04 20.46
N VAL A 902 -33.33 -15.42 21.31
CA VAL A 902 -34.63 -16.00 21.70
C VAL A 902 -35.60 -16.08 20.52
N PHE A 903 -35.75 -15.00 19.73
CA PHE A 903 -36.69 -14.99 18.60
C PHE A 903 -36.21 -15.90 17.44
N ALA A 904 -34.93 -15.87 17.10
CA ALA A 904 -34.33 -16.73 16.09
C ALA A 904 -34.38 -18.21 16.49
N GLY A 905 -34.06 -18.53 17.75
CA GLY A 905 -34.16 -19.90 18.28
C GLY A 905 -35.58 -20.45 18.23
N LEU A 906 -36.56 -19.69 18.74
CA LEU A 906 -37.98 -20.09 18.70
C LEU A 906 -38.50 -20.27 17.27
N MET A 907 -38.22 -19.32 16.36
CA MET A 907 -38.64 -19.47 14.97
C MET A 907 -37.93 -20.65 14.29
N GLY A 908 -36.63 -20.86 14.53
CA GLY A 908 -35.87 -21.97 13.99
C GLY A 908 -36.48 -23.33 14.37
N VAL A 909 -36.85 -23.50 15.64
CA VAL A 909 -37.54 -24.72 16.13
C VAL A 909 -38.90 -24.91 15.44
N VAL A 910 -39.72 -23.86 15.31
CA VAL A 910 -41.03 -23.93 14.64
C VAL A 910 -40.87 -24.23 13.14
N TYR A 911 -39.88 -23.62 12.48
CA TYR A 911 -39.56 -23.79 11.07
C TYR A 911 -39.12 -25.23 10.75
N ILE A 912 -38.16 -25.76 11.54
CA ILE A 912 -37.68 -27.14 11.42
C ILE A 912 -38.81 -28.13 11.75
N GLY A 913 -39.59 -27.87 12.80
CA GLY A 913 -40.77 -28.68 13.15
C GLY A 913 -41.82 -28.75 12.03
N ALA A 914 -42.12 -27.61 11.38
CA ALA A 914 -43.04 -27.55 10.24
C ALA A 914 -42.49 -28.29 8.99
N ILE A 915 -41.16 -28.29 8.78
CA ILE A 915 -40.50 -29.09 7.75
C ILE A 915 -40.70 -30.58 8.04
N ILE A 916 -40.33 -31.05 9.24
CA ILE A 916 -40.41 -32.46 9.65
C ILE A 916 -41.86 -32.96 9.57
N PHE A 917 -42.80 -32.25 10.19
CA PHE A 917 -44.22 -32.57 10.15
C PHE A 917 -44.77 -32.62 8.71
N GLY A 918 -44.33 -31.69 7.86
CA GLY A 918 -44.73 -31.62 6.46
C GLY A 918 -44.22 -32.77 5.58
N GLU A 919 -43.04 -33.33 5.86
CA GLU A 919 -42.58 -34.58 5.20
C GLU A 919 -43.24 -35.82 5.84
N TYR A 920 -43.42 -35.89 7.17
CA TYR A 920 -44.10 -37.01 7.85
C TYR A 920 -45.55 -37.19 7.38
N LYS A 921 -46.34 -36.10 7.33
CA LYS A 921 -47.72 -36.09 6.79
C LYS A 921 -47.80 -36.49 5.31
N ARG A 922 -46.70 -36.33 4.57
CA ARG A 922 -46.59 -36.77 3.16
C ARG A 922 -46.28 -38.27 3.08
N ALA A 923 -45.36 -38.78 3.90
CA ALA A 923 -45.04 -40.21 4.01
C ALA A 923 -46.28 -41.05 4.41
N GLY A 924 -47.07 -40.58 5.39
CA GLY A 924 -48.32 -41.24 5.77
C GLY A 924 -49.36 -41.30 4.63
N ARG A 925 -49.37 -40.30 3.73
CA ARG A 925 -50.26 -40.28 2.55
C ARG A 925 -49.80 -41.19 1.40
N SER A 926 -48.50 -41.48 1.26
CA SER A 926 -48.03 -42.53 0.34
C SER A 926 -48.41 -43.92 0.86
N SER A 927 -48.24 -44.20 2.15
CA SER A 927 -48.63 -45.48 2.75
C SER A 927 -50.14 -45.72 2.67
N GLY A 928 -50.96 -44.68 2.87
CA GLY A 928 -52.41 -44.76 2.70
C GLY A 928 -52.86 -45.06 1.25
N LYS A 929 -52.11 -44.61 0.24
CA LYS A 929 -52.38 -44.97 -1.17
C LYS A 929 -51.92 -46.39 -1.51
N ALA A 930 -50.83 -46.88 -0.90
CA ALA A 930 -50.42 -48.28 -1.05
C ALA A 930 -51.47 -49.23 -0.45
N ALA A 931 -52.02 -48.91 0.74
CA ALA A 931 -53.10 -49.68 1.35
C ALA A 931 -54.41 -49.64 0.54
N ALA A 932 -54.79 -48.47 0.00
CA ALA A 932 -56.00 -48.33 -0.82
C ALA A 932 -55.88 -48.96 -2.23
N SER A 933 -54.66 -49.27 -2.70
CA SER A 933 -54.43 -49.96 -3.97
C SER A 933 -54.46 -51.49 -3.84
N ALA A 934 -54.55 -52.03 -2.61
CA ALA A 934 -54.46 -53.47 -2.33
C ALA A 934 -55.82 -54.18 -2.22
N SER A 935 -56.95 -53.48 -2.42
CA SER A 935 -58.29 -54.00 -2.13
C SER A 935 -59.22 -54.15 -3.36
N VAL A 936 -58.67 -54.35 -4.57
CA VAL A 936 -59.48 -54.57 -5.80
C VAL A 936 -58.93 -55.73 -6.65
N TYR A 937 -59.44 -56.92 -6.36
CA TYR A 937 -59.62 -58.09 -7.25
C TYR A 937 -61.07 -58.60 -6.96
N PRO A 938 -61.79 -59.31 -7.88
CA PRO A 938 -61.33 -60.24 -8.91
C PRO A 938 -61.85 -59.83 -10.34
N GLU A 939 -61.92 -60.65 -11.42
CA GLU A 939 -61.75 -62.11 -11.59
C GLU A 939 -61.27 -62.55 -13.01
N SER A 940 -60.93 -63.84 -13.09
CA SER A 940 -60.59 -64.73 -14.21
C SER A 940 -61.02 -64.41 -15.67
N LYS A 941 -60.15 -64.81 -16.61
CA LYS A 941 -60.35 -66.05 -17.41
C LYS A 941 -59.05 -66.57 -18.05
N ARG A 942 -59.08 -67.86 -18.44
CA ARG A 942 -57.96 -68.73 -18.90
C ARG A 942 -57.70 -68.67 -20.41
N LEU A 943 -56.67 -69.45 -20.81
CA LEU A 943 -56.30 -69.98 -22.15
C LEU A 943 -55.34 -69.06 -22.93
N ASP A 944 -54.22 -69.53 -23.48
CA ASP A 944 -53.57 -70.86 -23.47
C ASP A 944 -52.07 -70.74 -23.86
N ARG A 945 -51.27 -71.79 -23.58
CA ARG A 945 -50.15 -72.42 -24.37
C ARG A 945 -49.22 -71.56 -25.27
N ASP A 946 -47.93 -71.84 -25.54
CA ASP A 946 -46.89 -72.88 -25.29
C ASP A 946 -45.57 -72.24 -25.82
N ASP A 947 -44.31 -72.68 -25.63
CA ASP A 947 -43.59 -73.56 -24.68
C ASP A 947 -42.05 -73.36 -24.91
N SER A 948 -41.17 -73.80 -23.99
CA SER A 948 -39.70 -73.99 -24.12
C SER A 948 -38.80 -72.74 -24.30
N GLY A 949 -37.52 -72.71 -23.89
CA GLY A 949 -36.62 -73.61 -23.15
C GLY A 949 -35.34 -72.82 -22.75
N SER A 950 -34.73 -72.99 -21.57
CA SER A 950 -33.80 -74.07 -21.14
C SER A 950 -32.30 -73.74 -21.31
N GLY A 951 -31.52 -73.97 -20.24
CA GLY A 951 -30.03 -73.97 -20.23
C GLY A 951 -29.39 -72.66 -19.72
N SER A 952 -28.71 -72.51 -18.58
CA SER A 952 -27.84 -73.34 -17.70
C SER A 952 -26.33 -73.10 -17.90
N GLY A 953 -25.63 -72.73 -16.81
CA GLY A 953 -24.17 -72.52 -16.74
C GLY A 953 -23.85 -71.21 -15.99
N SER A 954 -23.61 -71.14 -14.67
CA SER A 954 -22.55 -71.76 -13.84
C SER A 954 -21.13 -71.50 -14.35
N SER A 955 -20.14 -71.06 -13.57
CA SER A 955 -20.08 -70.58 -12.18
C SER A 955 -18.61 -70.20 -11.88
N SER A 956 -18.35 -69.33 -10.87
CA SER A 956 -17.06 -69.18 -10.15
C SER A 956 -15.81 -68.77 -10.98
N SER A 957 -14.79 -68.07 -10.46
CA SER A 957 -14.49 -67.55 -9.11
C SER A 957 -13.36 -66.51 -9.16
N HIS A 958 -13.07 -65.90 -7.99
CA HIS A 958 -11.88 -65.12 -7.62
C HIS A 958 -11.85 -63.65 -8.10
N GLU A 959 -11.70 -62.65 -7.20
CA GLU A 959 -10.53 -62.29 -6.35
C GLU A 959 -9.39 -61.69 -7.18
N THR A 960 -8.73 -60.58 -6.81
CA THR A 960 -8.73 -59.80 -5.54
C THR A 960 -8.44 -58.31 -5.83
N ALA A 961 -8.57 -57.45 -4.80
CA ALA A 961 -7.94 -56.12 -4.56
C ALA A 961 -7.13 -55.44 -5.69
N ILE A 962 -7.22 -54.13 -5.91
CA ILE A 962 -7.55 -53.01 -4.99
C ILE A 962 -8.62 -52.09 -5.61
#